data_AF-A0AAU1V6J5-F1
#
_entry.id   AF-A0AAU1V6J5-F1
#
_cell.length_a   1.000
_cell.length_b   1.000
_cell.length_c   1.000
_cell.angle_alpha   90.00
_cell.angle_beta   90.00
_cell.angle_gamma   90.00
#
_symmetry.space_group_name_H-M   'P 1'
#
loop_
_entity.id
_entity.type
_entity.pdbx_description
1 polymer ?
#
loop_
_entity_poly.entity_id
_entity_poly.type
_entity_poly.pdbx_seq_one_letter_code
_entity_poly.pdbx_strand_id
1 'polypeptide(L)'
;MAIRELSYVLLRDPDSGADRLTPVTEVPEGVPDDLMQRIISVTHRAAPAVGAALSYTRLPHRAGGGLLCSARPDEESDGLRVDARYEADDAGDADGPRRRWPVDAWRPSTLGGTGDEAFAPDTRCWDEALLVKFAADQGRRVAPFLADVRRLFADPAGRQIVVAERDQETVARWIALACASLPVHYARALTFTTHSADPGVAPQQVVGIGPDTDADLFDRHDVATVTHLFRVHDGLDGRGSPPLSDPWAQVAAWLWREGVVPRPDEPVEGTDAERSGAQVPDTGAPQDPFALLPLVRRALAVRTWHALGDLPEDALREILAAAVRAAEHGRTDDAAQHLAVIARRIAEHRPDAVQPLAAALARSRVRAADPQDVVPALEACTDLPLDEGTWRTLRSELGPPPEDELRKMLRYPFDAWEKPLRAVLAGGGDRSSALDEAVDKIAGALSSPEARRACADAVALLAAVNHGGLVRRVLDRLARDLTDRRVRALRDLAASYGDWLRPYLDGAPLVIRLAVSAANLKHLHRLEGADLWVQLAKRHLDGQVSDGSTLRIMWALVWPQNGFPPNSDQSRVTEVCPPRLIVEEAMEIRLTHWLRHPSAPDQSLVDFARASARSPRYNRSERATAQLIVLTWDFAHRNESVQRVMEHLPTLEHQARGLGSVLQDAIDRWLASGLAQLGPEELRRSRALRYLATGHVGRLRHYRAAVADAQGALEPAALCEPRRVAALFVVWRSDQEGATGGWRDTAEDLLHDVIGSVLPQLGERGNDEVLAFLKRDVGEDWVRAWTEWRRRLR
;
A
#
# COMPACT_ATOMS: atom_id res chain seq x y z
N MET A 1 63.51 -9.68 38.75
CA MET A 1 63.50 -10.23 40.13
C MET A 1 63.00 -11.67 40.04
N ALA A 2 63.53 -12.58 40.87
CA ALA A 2 63.50 -14.02 40.63
C ALA A 2 62.09 -14.64 40.73
N ILE A 3 61.67 -15.34 39.67
CA ILE A 3 60.64 -16.39 39.72
C ILE A 3 61.14 -17.43 40.74
N ARG A 4 60.34 -17.70 41.78
CA ARG A 4 60.69 -18.62 42.86
C ARG A 4 59.78 -19.82 42.78
N GLU A 5 60.34 -20.96 42.41
CA GLU A 5 59.65 -22.25 42.33
C GLU A 5 59.90 -23.05 43.60
N LEU A 6 58.83 -23.61 44.15
CA LEU A 6 58.80 -24.40 45.37
C LEU A 6 58.10 -25.72 45.07
N SER A 7 58.68 -26.84 45.47
CA SER A 7 58.06 -28.15 45.29
C SER A 7 57.68 -28.71 46.66
N TYR A 8 56.47 -29.25 46.79
CA TYR A 8 55.95 -29.85 48.02
C TYR A 8 55.43 -31.26 47.73
N VAL A 9 55.51 -32.15 48.72
CA VAL A 9 54.73 -33.39 48.74
C VAL A 9 53.60 -33.22 49.75
N LEU A 10 52.36 -33.32 49.27
CA LEU A 10 51.13 -33.27 50.06
C LEU A 10 50.68 -34.69 50.36
N LEU A 11 50.73 -35.07 51.64
CA LEU A 11 50.23 -36.36 52.14
C LEU A 11 49.02 -36.11 53.02
N ARG A 12 47.98 -36.92 52.84
CA ARG A 12 46.79 -36.89 53.68
C ARG A 12 46.75 -38.09 54.60
N ASP A 13 46.64 -37.82 55.89
CA ASP A 13 46.50 -38.88 56.89
C ASP A 13 45.13 -39.57 56.71
N PRO A 14 45.09 -40.89 56.46
CA PRO A 14 43.85 -41.62 56.21
C PRO A 14 42.93 -41.71 57.44
N ASP A 15 43.47 -41.62 58.66
CA ASP A 15 42.71 -41.77 59.91
C ASP A 15 42.21 -40.42 60.44
N SER A 16 43.04 -39.37 60.32
CA SER A 16 42.71 -38.03 60.83
C SER A 16 42.18 -37.06 59.76
N GLY A 17 42.40 -37.37 58.47
CA GLY A 17 42.07 -36.50 57.34
C GLY A 17 42.93 -35.23 57.24
N ALA A 18 43.96 -35.10 58.09
CA ALA A 18 44.83 -33.94 58.15
C ALA A 18 45.84 -33.92 57.00
N ASP A 19 46.03 -32.73 56.43
CA ASP A 19 46.97 -32.50 55.33
C ASP A 19 48.36 -32.16 55.88
N ARG A 20 49.39 -32.90 55.42
CA ARG A 20 50.79 -32.65 55.74
C ARG A 20 51.56 -32.29 54.47
N LEU A 21 52.09 -31.07 54.45
CA LEU A 21 52.96 -30.57 53.37
C LEU A 21 54.41 -30.67 53.79
N THR A 22 55.22 -31.36 52.98
CA THR A 22 56.68 -31.44 53.18
C THR A 22 57.37 -30.76 52.01
N PRO A 23 58.14 -29.67 52.23
CA PRO A 23 58.87 -29.02 51.15
C PRO A 23 60.00 -29.93 50.64
N VAL A 24 60.14 -30.00 49.33
CA VAL A 24 61.22 -30.71 48.60
C VAL A 24 62.39 -29.76 48.31
N THR A 25 62.14 -28.45 48.27
CA THR A 25 63.14 -27.39 48.07
C THR A 25 63.16 -26.41 49.26
N GLU A 26 64.31 -25.77 49.54
CA GLU A 26 64.42 -24.77 50.61
C GLU A 26 63.56 -23.53 50.32
N VAL A 27 62.80 -23.08 51.31
CA VAL A 27 61.87 -21.94 51.16
C VAL A 27 62.64 -20.61 51.10
N PRO A 28 62.56 -19.83 50.00
CA PRO A 28 63.28 -18.57 49.90
C PRO A 28 62.73 -17.49 50.84
N GLU A 29 63.61 -16.66 51.39
CA GLU A 29 63.28 -15.60 52.35
C GLU A 29 62.32 -14.55 51.74
N GLY A 30 61.18 -14.28 52.41
CA GLY A 30 60.18 -13.28 52.01
C GLY A 30 58.93 -13.81 51.31
N VAL A 31 58.80 -15.13 51.11
CA VAL A 31 57.56 -15.74 50.59
C VAL A 31 56.64 -16.16 51.77
N PRO A 32 55.33 -15.83 51.78
CA PRO A 32 54.42 -16.20 52.87
C PRO A 32 54.07 -17.70 52.83
N ASP A 33 54.98 -18.55 53.32
CA ASP A 33 54.91 -20.02 53.28
C ASP A 33 53.63 -20.58 53.92
N ASP A 34 53.26 -20.13 55.13
CA ASP A 34 52.04 -20.58 55.82
C ASP A 34 50.75 -20.33 54.98
N LEU A 35 50.71 -19.22 54.24
CA LEU A 35 49.56 -18.88 53.40
C LEU A 35 49.52 -19.74 52.13
N MET A 36 50.68 -19.98 51.51
CA MET A 36 50.79 -20.86 50.34
C MET A 36 50.41 -22.30 50.72
N GLN A 37 50.90 -22.81 51.85
CA GLN A 37 50.58 -24.16 52.32
C GLN A 37 49.08 -24.33 52.59
N ARG A 38 48.43 -23.33 53.18
CA ARG A 38 46.96 -23.33 53.35
C ARG A 38 46.21 -23.34 52.02
N ILE A 39 46.67 -22.57 51.03
CA ILE A 39 46.03 -22.54 49.71
C ILE A 39 46.24 -23.87 48.97
N ILE A 40 47.44 -24.44 49.02
CA ILE A 40 47.77 -25.72 48.40
C ILE A 40 46.93 -26.85 48.99
N SER A 41 46.88 -26.96 50.32
CA SER A 41 46.09 -27.99 51.02
C SER A 41 44.59 -27.88 50.74
N VAL A 42 44.04 -26.65 50.68
CA VAL A 42 42.62 -26.45 50.35
C VAL A 42 42.31 -26.73 48.87
N THR A 43 43.24 -26.44 47.96
CA THR A 43 42.99 -26.56 46.50
C THR A 43 43.24 -27.98 45.98
N HIS A 44 44.23 -28.71 46.51
CA HIS A 44 44.69 -30.00 45.97
C HIS A 44 44.44 -31.17 46.93
N ARG A 45 43.20 -31.31 47.42
CA ARG A 45 42.82 -32.34 48.42
C ARG A 45 42.80 -33.78 47.94
N ALA A 46 42.81 -33.99 46.62
CA ALA A 46 42.71 -35.30 46.00
C ALA A 46 43.49 -35.33 44.68
N ALA A 47 43.98 -36.51 44.33
CA ALA A 47 44.70 -36.72 43.09
C ALA A 47 43.78 -36.47 41.87
N PRO A 48 44.27 -35.76 40.83
CA PRO A 48 43.55 -35.72 39.57
C PRO A 48 43.50 -37.12 38.94
N ALA A 49 42.34 -37.52 38.41
CA ALA A 49 42.18 -38.80 37.73
C ALA A 49 43.09 -38.96 36.49
N VAL A 50 43.44 -37.86 35.82
CA VAL A 50 44.26 -37.87 34.59
C VAL A 50 45.20 -36.65 34.56
N GLY A 51 46.51 -36.89 34.43
CA GLY A 51 47.50 -35.83 34.25
C GLY A 51 47.69 -34.90 35.46
N ALA A 52 48.21 -33.69 35.22
CA ALA A 52 48.45 -32.69 36.27
C ALA A 52 47.28 -31.69 36.36
N ALA A 53 46.92 -31.31 37.59
CA ALA A 53 45.97 -30.25 37.88
C ALA A 53 46.70 -28.91 38.01
N LEU A 54 46.26 -27.89 37.28
CA LEU A 54 46.78 -26.53 37.40
C LEU A 54 45.83 -25.66 38.20
N SER A 55 46.33 -24.91 39.17
CA SER A 55 45.58 -23.91 39.92
C SER A 55 46.28 -22.57 39.96
N TYR A 56 45.53 -21.47 39.87
CA TYR A 56 46.00 -20.11 40.03
C TYR A 56 45.14 -19.33 41.03
N THR A 57 45.78 -18.75 42.03
CA THR A 57 45.12 -18.00 43.13
C THR A 57 45.81 -16.66 43.36
N ARG A 58 45.04 -15.58 43.53
CA ARG A 58 45.58 -14.26 43.91
C ARG A 58 45.76 -14.20 45.42
N LEU A 59 46.93 -13.77 45.88
CA LEU A 59 47.22 -13.63 47.31
C LEU A 59 46.79 -12.25 47.81
N PRO A 60 46.13 -12.14 48.99
CA PRO A 60 45.69 -10.87 49.59
C PRO A 60 46.84 -9.98 50.14
N HIS A 61 48.09 -10.22 49.74
CA HIS A 61 49.26 -9.55 50.30
C HIS A 61 49.46 -8.13 49.73
N ARG A 62 50.06 -7.22 50.51
CA ARG A 62 50.29 -5.79 50.15
C ARG A 62 51.07 -5.57 48.85
N ALA A 63 51.76 -6.59 48.34
CA ALA A 63 52.54 -6.52 47.11
C ALA A 63 51.77 -6.98 45.85
N GLY A 64 50.58 -7.59 45.99
CA GLY A 64 49.78 -8.13 44.86
C GLY A 64 50.52 -9.23 44.11
N GLY A 65 50.17 -10.50 44.29
CA GLY A 65 50.84 -11.59 43.57
C GLY A 65 49.93 -12.78 43.30
N GLY A 66 50.30 -13.58 42.31
CA GLY A 66 49.66 -14.83 41.97
C GLY A 66 50.45 -16.03 42.48
N LEU A 67 49.74 -17.06 42.93
CA LEU A 67 50.29 -18.37 43.23
C LEU A 67 49.77 -19.34 42.17
N LEU A 68 50.68 -19.87 41.36
CA LEU A 68 50.42 -20.88 40.35
C LEU A 68 50.92 -22.22 40.86
N CYS A 69 50.08 -23.26 40.90
CA CYS A 69 50.47 -24.59 41.35
C CYS A 69 50.13 -25.64 40.29
N SER A 70 51.02 -26.59 40.08
CA SER A 70 50.82 -27.80 39.28
C SER A 70 50.89 -29.01 40.22
N ALA A 71 49.80 -29.75 40.34
CA ALA A 71 49.69 -30.91 41.23
C ALA A 71 49.54 -32.20 40.42
N ARG A 72 50.32 -33.22 40.78
CA ARG A 72 50.32 -34.54 40.13
C ARG A 72 50.55 -35.65 41.17
N PRO A 73 50.14 -36.90 40.87
CA PRO A 73 50.55 -38.05 41.66
C PRO A 73 52.08 -38.06 41.78
N ASP A 74 52.58 -38.25 43.00
CA ASP A 74 54.02 -38.42 43.23
C ASP A 74 54.44 -39.83 42.79
N GLU A 75 55.62 -39.96 42.17
CA GLU A 75 56.12 -41.28 41.72
C GLU A 75 56.79 -42.05 42.87
N GLU A 76 57.21 -41.35 43.92
CA GLU A 76 57.99 -41.90 45.04
C GLU A 76 57.15 -42.16 46.31
N SER A 77 55.94 -41.61 46.39
CA SER A 77 55.04 -41.76 47.54
C SER A 77 53.57 -41.83 47.12
N ASP A 78 52.70 -42.30 48.03
CA ASP A 78 51.24 -42.29 47.83
C ASP A 78 50.62 -40.86 47.95
N GLY A 79 51.44 -39.82 47.84
CA GLY A 79 51.08 -38.41 47.98
C GLY A 79 50.94 -37.65 46.65
N LEU A 80 50.69 -36.35 46.76
CA LEU A 80 50.65 -35.44 45.61
C LEU A 80 51.88 -34.56 45.59
N ARG A 81 52.64 -34.61 44.50
CA ARG A 81 53.70 -33.64 44.22
C ARG A 81 53.05 -32.37 43.69
N VAL A 82 53.26 -31.27 44.42
CA VAL A 82 52.76 -29.94 44.07
C VAL A 82 53.94 -29.01 43.83
N ASP A 83 54.12 -28.61 42.59
CA ASP A 83 55.10 -27.60 42.19
C ASP A 83 54.39 -26.24 42.14
N ALA A 84 54.87 -25.27 42.91
CA ALA A 84 54.27 -23.96 43.10
C ALA A 84 55.22 -22.85 42.65
N ARG A 85 54.70 -21.90 41.88
CA ARG A 85 55.40 -20.74 41.35
C ARG A 85 54.72 -19.47 41.84
N TYR A 86 55.48 -18.61 42.50
CA TYR A 86 55.01 -17.28 42.91
C TYR A 86 55.32 -16.24 41.84
N GLU A 87 54.29 -15.52 41.39
CA GLU A 87 54.37 -14.43 40.43
C GLU A 87 54.04 -13.11 41.14
N ALA A 88 55.00 -12.19 41.25
CA ALA A 88 54.77 -10.86 41.82
C ALA A 88 54.13 -9.92 40.76
N ASP A 89 53.15 -9.08 41.13
CA ASP A 89 52.67 -7.96 40.31
C ASP A 89 53.72 -6.83 40.29
N ASP A 90 54.91 -7.05 39.73
CA ASP A 90 55.83 -5.94 39.50
C ASP A 90 55.28 -5.07 38.34
N ALA A 91 54.78 -3.89 38.70
CA ALA A 91 54.19 -2.87 37.82
C ALA A 91 55.20 -2.20 36.85
N GLY A 92 56.24 -2.90 36.37
CA GLY A 92 57.37 -2.26 35.71
C GLY A 92 58.00 -2.97 34.50
N ASP A 93 57.68 -4.24 34.20
CA ASP A 93 58.27 -4.90 33.03
C ASP A 93 57.35 -4.77 31.80
N ALA A 94 57.47 -3.63 31.13
CA ALA A 94 56.75 -3.32 29.89
C ALA A 94 57.20 -4.18 28.68
N ASP A 95 58.24 -5.02 28.86
CA ASP A 95 58.90 -5.82 27.82
C ASP A 95 58.73 -7.35 27.98
N GLY A 96 58.04 -7.84 29.03
CA GLY A 96 57.56 -9.22 29.05
C GLY A 96 56.54 -9.46 27.92
N PRO A 97 56.49 -10.65 27.28
CA PRO A 97 55.55 -10.89 26.18
C PRO A 97 54.13 -10.65 26.68
N ARG A 98 53.51 -9.57 26.18
CA ARG A 98 52.21 -9.01 26.60
C ARG A 98 51.01 -9.98 26.46
N ARG A 99 51.24 -11.26 26.21
CA ARG A 99 50.27 -12.27 25.78
C ARG A 99 50.17 -13.53 26.65
N ARG A 100 50.95 -13.66 27.74
CA ARG A 100 50.88 -14.86 28.59
C ARG A 100 49.85 -14.71 29.71
N TRP A 101 48.94 -15.66 29.80
CA TRP A 101 47.99 -15.83 30.89
C TRP A 101 48.43 -16.97 31.83
N PRO A 102 48.00 -16.98 33.10
CA PRO A 102 48.38 -18.06 34.03
C PRO A 102 48.03 -19.47 33.52
N VAL A 103 46.97 -19.60 32.73
CA VAL A 103 46.54 -20.88 32.13
C VAL A 103 47.46 -21.39 31.02
N ASP A 104 48.31 -20.54 30.42
CA ASP A 104 49.32 -20.97 29.43
C ASP A 104 50.40 -21.87 30.05
N ALA A 105 50.56 -21.83 31.37
CA ALA A 105 51.46 -22.71 32.10
C ALA A 105 50.93 -24.15 32.21
N TRP A 106 49.69 -24.43 31.78
CA TRP A 106 49.11 -25.76 31.79
C TRP A 106 49.90 -26.69 30.85
N ARG A 107 50.34 -27.83 31.39
CA ARG A 107 51.15 -28.80 30.66
C ARG A 107 50.30 -30.00 30.24
N PRO A 108 50.06 -30.22 28.93
CA PRO A 108 49.43 -31.44 28.47
C PRO A 108 50.33 -32.65 28.67
N SER A 109 49.70 -33.78 28.94
CA SER A 109 50.36 -35.09 28.99
C SER A 109 51.04 -35.49 27.67
N THR A 110 50.63 -34.88 26.55
CA THR A 110 51.19 -35.12 25.21
C THR A 110 52.50 -34.36 24.94
N LEU A 111 52.84 -33.36 25.77
CA LEU A 111 54.08 -32.60 25.63
C LEU A 111 55.24 -33.42 26.25
N GLY A 112 55.76 -34.38 25.49
CA GLY A 112 56.87 -35.24 25.91
C GLY A 112 58.09 -34.44 26.37
N GLY A 113 58.69 -34.86 27.48
CA GLY A 113 59.88 -34.26 28.11
C GLY A 113 60.39 -35.15 29.25
N THR A 114 61.56 -34.83 29.82
CA THR A 114 62.03 -35.46 31.06
C THR A 114 61.00 -35.19 32.16
N GLY A 115 60.54 -36.23 32.85
CA GLY A 115 59.39 -36.21 33.76
C GLY A 115 59.45 -35.25 34.97
N ASP A 116 60.40 -34.31 35.03
CA ASP A 116 60.59 -33.37 36.14
C ASP A 116 59.96 -31.99 35.93
N GLU A 117 59.57 -31.61 34.71
CA GLU A 117 59.04 -30.27 34.46
C GLU A 117 57.53 -30.16 34.76
N ALA A 118 57.17 -29.35 35.77
CA ALA A 118 55.80 -29.24 36.25
C ALA A 118 54.89 -28.28 35.47
N PHE A 119 55.49 -27.31 34.76
CA PHE A 119 54.79 -26.28 33.98
C PHE A 119 55.14 -26.37 32.50
N ALA A 120 54.31 -25.81 31.64
CA ALA A 120 54.64 -25.66 30.23
C ALA A 120 55.74 -24.59 30.01
N PRO A 121 56.56 -24.70 28.95
CA PRO A 121 57.59 -23.71 28.63
C PRO A 121 57.04 -22.30 28.48
N ASP A 122 57.82 -21.29 28.85
CA ASP A 122 57.40 -19.89 28.82
C ASP A 122 57.12 -19.33 27.41
N THR A 123 57.55 -20.04 26.37
CA THR A 123 57.26 -19.74 24.96
C THR A 123 55.93 -20.31 24.47
N ARG A 124 55.26 -21.15 25.27
CA ARG A 124 53.97 -21.75 24.91
C ARG A 124 52.82 -20.79 25.22
N CYS A 125 51.94 -20.61 24.25
CA CYS A 125 50.60 -20.06 24.44
C CYS A 125 49.56 -21.02 23.86
N TRP A 126 48.30 -20.86 24.26
CA TRP A 126 47.20 -21.54 23.59
C TRP A 126 47.05 -21.08 22.14
N ASP A 127 47.02 -22.04 21.21
CA ASP A 127 46.78 -21.78 19.79
C ASP A 127 45.35 -21.25 19.57
N GLU A 128 45.24 -20.08 18.93
CA GLU A 128 43.95 -19.46 18.62
C GLU A 128 43.10 -20.36 17.71
N ALA A 129 43.71 -21.08 16.76
CA ALA A 129 42.97 -22.00 15.89
C ALA A 129 42.38 -23.19 16.68
N LEU A 130 43.12 -23.67 17.69
CA LEU A 130 42.64 -24.71 18.60
C LEU A 130 41.47 -24.21 19.45
N LEU A 131 41.55 -22.99 19.99
CA LEU A 131 40.48 -22.38 20.79
C LEU A 131 39.23 -22.08 19.95
N VAL A 132 39.39 -21.63 18.71
CA VAL A 132 38.29 -21.48 17.74
C VAL A 132 37.58 -22.81 17.51
N LYS A 133 38.35 -23.88 17.20
CA LYS A 133 37.80 -25.21 17.00
C LYS A 133 37.07 -25.69 18.26
N PHE A 134 37.68 -25.51 19.43
CA PHE A 134 37.09 -25.86 20.70
C PHE A 134 35.76 -25.12 20.95
N ALA A 135 35.72 -23.81 20.73
CA ALA A 135 34.50 -23.02 20.87
C ALA A 135 33.39 -23.48 19.90
N ALA A 136 33.75 -23.84 18.67
CA ALA A 136 32.83 -24.40 17.70
C ALA A 136 32.27 -25.75 18.15
N ASP A 137 33.11 -26.65 18.67
CA ASP A 137 32.73 -27.97 19.17
C ASP A 137 31.82 -27.87 20.42
N GLN A 138 32.09 -26.92 21.33
CA GLN A 138 31.28 -26.67 22.53
C GLN A 138 29.98 -25.89 22.25
N GLY A 139 29.89 -25.25 21.08
CA GLY A 139 28.68 -24.65 20.52
C GLY A 139 27.88 -23.80 21.51
N ARG A 140 26.72 -24.32 21.94
CA ARG A 140 25.73 -23.59 22.76
C ARG A 140 26.20 -23.30 24.19
N ARG A 141 27.25 -23.98 24.70
CA ARG A 141 27.76 -23.80 26.07
C ARG A 141 28.64 -22.55 26.23
N VAL A 142 29.20 -22.03 25.13
CA VAL A 142 30.18 -20.95 25.17
C VAL A 142 29.58 -19.63 25.69
N ALA A 143 28.44 -19.19 25.15
CA ALA A 143 27.83 -17.93 25.58
C ALA A 143 27.37 -17.96 27.06
N PRO A 144 26.67 -19.00 27.56
CA PRO A 144 26.36 -19.10 28.99
C PRO A 144 27.59 -19.09 29.89
N PHE A 145 28.66 -19.79 29.51
CA PHE A 145 29.91 -19.81 30.27
C PHE A 145 30.55 -18.43 30.33
N LEU A 146 30.71 -17.75 29.19
CA LEU A 146 31.27 -16.40 29.14
C LEU A 146 30.40 -15.38 29.90
N ALA A 147 29.07 -15.55 29.91
CA ALA A 147 28.16 -14.70 30.68
C ALA A 147 28.42 -14.82 32.19
N ASP A 148 28.62 -16.04 32.68
CA ASP A 148 28.95 -16.29 34.09
C ASP A 148 30.38 -15.78 34.41
N VAL A 149 31.33 -15.97 33.50
CA VAL A 149 32.71 -15.45 33.65
C VAL A 149 32.73 -13.93 33.78
N ARG A 150 31.97 -13.21 32.94
CA ARG A 150 31.83 -11.74 33.06
C ARG A 150 31.26 -11.34 34.42
N ARG A 151 30.27 -12.08 34.92
CA ARG A 151 29.61 -11.81 36.20
C ARG A 151 30.52 -11.99 37.40
N LEU A 152 31.59 -12.80 37.33
CA LEU A 152 32.60 -12.89 38.39
C LEU A 152 33.20 -11.53 38.76
N PHE A 153 33.16 -10.56 37.85
CA PHE A 153 33.69 -9.21 38.02
C PHE A 153 32.61 -8.12 38.13
N ALA A 154 31.33 -8.49 38.25
CA ALA A 154 30.24 -7.55 38.49
C ALA A 154 30.22 -7.07 39.97
N ASP A 155 29.40 -6.05 40.27
CA ASP A 155 29.13 -5.60 41.64
C ASP A 155 27.63 -5.74 41.96
N PRO A 156 27.22 -6.64 42.87
CA PRO A 156 28.06 -7.62 43.59
C PRO A 156 28.61 -8.72 42.68
N ALA A 157 29.76 -9.29 43.06
CA ALA A 157 30.41 -10.36 42.29
C ALA A 157 29.52 -11.59 42.13
N GLY A 158 29.58 -12.18 40.93
CA GLY A 158 28.89 -13.40 40.59
C GLY A 158 29.37 -14.59 41.42
N ARG A 159 28.58 -15.67 41.37
CA ARG A 159 28.89 -16.92 42.07
C ARG A 159 30.04 -17.66 41.40
N GLN A 160 30.74 -18.48 42.18
CA GLN A 160 31.78 -19.37 41.69
C GLN A 160 31.24 -20.29 40.57
N ILE A 161 32.07 -20.51 39.56
CA ILE A 161 31.75 -21.31 38.38
C ILE A 161 32.38 -22.69 38.54
N VAL A 162 31.58 -23.74 38.36
CA VAL A 162 32.05 -25.13 38.34
C VAL A 162 31.95 -25.65 36.92
N VAL A 163 33.06 -26.17 36.38
CA VAL A 163 33.14 -26.70 35.01
C VAL A 163 33.36 -28.21 35.10
N ALA A 164 32.33 -28.99 34.79
CA ALA A 164 32.41 -30.45 34.85
C ALA A 164 32.76 -31.02 33.48
N GLU A 165 33.93 -31.64 33.35
CA GLU A 165 34.42 -32.19 32.07
C GLU A 165 35.10 -33.54 32.30
N ARG A 166 35.30 -34.29 31.20
CA ARG A 166 35.92 -35.63 31.27
C ARG A 166 37.40 -35.61 31.64
N ASP A 167 38.07 -34.51 31.32
CA ASP A 167 39.51 -34.35 31.50
C ASP A 167 39.87 -32.90 31.81
N GLN A 168 41.02 -32.73 32.48
CA GLN A 168 41.55 -31.46 32.95
C GLN A 168 42.01 -30.56 31.80
N GLU A 169 42.37 -31.14 30.65
CA GLU A 169 42.74 -30.39 29.45
C GLU A 169 41.54 -29.61 28.90
N THR A 170 40.37 -30.24 28.88
CA THR A 170 39.11 -29.61 28.45
C THR A 170 38.74 -28.45 29.38
N VAL A 171 38.93 -28.60 30.69
CA VAL A 171 38.76 -27.49 31.66
C VAL A 171 39.78 -26.38 31.39
N ALA A 172 41.05 -26.72 31.14
CA ALA A 172 42.09 -25.74 30.83
C ALA A 172 41.76 -24.95 29.54
N ARG A 173 41.17 -25.60 28.53
CA ARG A 173 40.68 -24.94 27.30
C ARG A 173 39.52 -23.98 27.57
N TRP A 174 38.59 -24.32 28.46
CA TRP A 174 37.54 -23.40 28.90
C TRP A 174 38.12 -22.14 29.57
N ILE A 175 39.09 -22.32 30.47
CA ILE A 175 39.78 -21.21 31.14
C ILE A 175 40.58 -20.37 30.13
N ALA A 176 41.30 -21.00 29.20
CA ALA A 176 42.02 -20.30 28.14
C ALA A 176 41.07 -19.49 27.24
N LEU A 177 39.92 -20.06 26.89
CA LEU A 177 38.87 -19.36 26.14
C LEU A 177 38.31 -18.16 26.93
N ALA A 178 38.11 -18.30 28.24
CA ALA A 178 37.71 -17.18 29.12
C ALA A 178 38.76 -16.07 29.13
N CYS A 179 40.03 -16.39 29.42
CA CYS A 179 41.14 -15.43 29.42
C CYS A 179 41.30 -14.73 28.07
N ALA A 180 41.17 -15.45 26.96
CA ALA A 180 41.28 -14.87 25.62
C ALA A 180 40.09 -13.97 25.23
N SER A 181 38.95 -14.10 25.90
CA SER A 181 37.75 -13.29 25.65
C SER A 181 37.65 -12.07 26.56
N LEU A 182 38.21 -12.16 27.77
CA LEU A 182 38.15 -11.09 28.76
C LEU A 182 39.07 -9.91 28.38
N PRO A 183 38.72 -8.68 28.80
CA PRO A 183 39.66 -7.57 28.85
C PRO A 183 40.92 -7.96 29.63
N VAL A 184 42.07 -7.40 29.23
CA VAL A 184 43.40 -7.85 29.69
C VAL A 184 43.52 -7.88 31.22
N HIS A 185 43.00 -6.88 31.92
CA HIS A 185 43.07 -6.81 33.37
C HIS A 185 42.22 -7.87 34.07
N TYR A 186 41.04 -8.20 33.53
CA TYR A 186 40.19 -9.25 34.07
C TYR A 186 40.73 -10.65 33.78
N ALA A 187 41.33 -10.85 32.59
CA ALA A 187 42.00 -12.11 32.26
C ALA A 187 43.13 -12.45 33.26
N ARG A 188 43.88 -11.45 33.72
CA ARG A 188 44.93 -11.60 34.75
C ARG A 188 44.38 -11.79 36.18
N ALA A 189 43.22 -11.20 36.44
CA ALA A 189 42.56 -11.30 37.74
C ALA A 189 41.80 -12.63 37.93
N LEU A 190 41.51 -13.35 36.85
CA LEU A 190 40.77 -14.60 36.88
C LEU A 190 41.53 -15.68 37.65
N THR A 191 40.93 -16.20 38.72
CA THR A 191 41.46 -17.33 39.50
C THR A 191 40.76 -18.62 39.12
N PHE A 192 41.52 -19.72 39.05
CA PHE A 192 40.96 -20.99 38.59
C PHE A 192 41.70 -22.21 39.16
N THR A 193 41.04 -23.36 39.16
CA THR A 193 41.69 -24.67 39.25
C THR A 193 41.12 -25.60 38.18
N THR A 194 41.96 -26.37 37.48
CA THR A 194 41.50 -27.33 36.46
C THR A 194 40.92 -28.60 37.05
N HIS A 195 41.09 -28.82 38.35
CA HIS A 195 40.55 -29.96 39.10
C HIS A 195 40.39 -29.63 40.58
N SER A 196 39.28 -30.03 41.18
CA SER A 196 39.05 -30.10 42.63
C SER A 196 38.09 -31.25 42.93
N ALA A 197 38.35 -31.99 44.01
CA ALA A 197 37.39 -32.97 44.54
C ALA A 197 36.31 -32.33 45.44
N ASP A 198 36.52 -31.10 45.89
CA ASP A 198 35.58 -30.37 46.74
C ASP A 198 35.51 -28.90 46.27
N PRO A 199 34.55 -28.57 45.38
CA PRO A 199 34.38 -27.21 44.90
C PRO A 199 33.98 -26.23 46.00
N GLY A 200 33.27 -26.67 47.03
CA GLY A 200 32.70 -25.78 48.06
C GLY A 200 33.73 -25.08 48.93
N VAL A 201 34.94 -25.63 49.01
CA VAL A 201 36.07 -25.06 49.77
C VAL A 201 37.13 -24.40 48.88
N ALA A 202 37.07 -24.62 47.56
CA ALA A 202 38.07 -24.11 46.64
C ALA A 202 38.02 -22.56 46.61
N PRO A 203 39.14 -21.84 46.81
CA PRO A 203 39.11 -20.38 46.88
C PRO A 203 39.05 -19.71 45.49
N GLN A 204 39.17 -20.47 44.40
CA GLN A 204 39.23 -19.94 43.04
C GLN A 204 37.84 -19.64 42.48
N GLN A 205 37.76 -18.76 41.47
CA GLN A 205 36.48 -18.38 40.87
C GLN A 205 35.96 -19.41 39.86
N VAL A 206 36.84 -20.11 39.15
CA VAL A 206 36.49 -21.18 38.20
C VAL A 206 37.11 -22.49 38.68
N VAL A 207 36.28 -23.50 38.92
CA VAL A 207 36.69 -24.78 39.50
C VAL A 207 36.33 -25.92 38.56
N GLY A 208 37.34 -26.63 38.07
CA GLY A 208 37.16 -27.86 37.31
C GLY A 208 36.81 -29.04 38.19
N ILE A 209 35.88 -29.87 37.75
CA ILE A 209 35.58 -31.17 38.37
C ILE A 209 35.59 -32.29 37.31
N GLY A 210 35.99 -33.48 37.74
CA GLY A 210 36.03 -34.67 36.90
C GLY A 210 34.81 -35.59 37.11
N PRO A 211 34.74 -36.71 36.36
CA PRO A 211 33.71 -37.73 36.56
C PRO A 211 33.82 -38.48 37.89
N ASP A 212 34.98 -38.39 38.54
CA ASP A 212 35.38 -39.02 39.80
C ASP A 212 35.05 -38.19 41.05
N THR A 213 34.50 -36.97 40.89
CA THR A 213 34.07 -36.15 42.02
C THR A 213 32.94 -36.82 42.79
N ASP A 214 33.12 -36.97 44.11
CA ASP A 214 32.16 -37.61 45.01
C ASP A 214 30.85 -36.82 45.08
N ALA A 215 29.72 -37.50 44.84
CA ALA A 215 28.39 -36.91 44.90
C ALA A 215 28.01 -36.46 46.32
N ASP A 216 28.58 -37.08 47.36
CA ASP A 216 28.37 -36.68 48.75
C ASP A 216 29.07 -35.35 49.07
N LEU A 217 30.15 -35.02 48.35
CA LEU A 217 30.87 -33.75 48.47
C LEU A 217 30.29 -32.68 47.56
N PHE A 218 29.91 -33.04 46.33
CA PHE A 218 29.31 -32.14 45.36
C PHE A 218 28.34 -32.87 44.43
N ASP A 219 27.04 -32.75 44.71
CA ASP A 219 26.00 -33.27 43.83
C ASP A 219 25.69 -32.29 42.68
N ARG A 220 26.25 -32.59 41.50
CA ARG A 220 26.00 -31.82 40.26
C ARG A 220 24.55 -31.94 39.74
N HIS A 221 23.74 -32.84 40.30
CA HIS A 221 22.32 -33.00 39.96
C HIS A 221 21.39 -32.32 40.98
N ASP A 222 21.89 -31.89 42.14
CA ASP A 222 21.10 -31.17 43.13
C ASP A 222 20.68 -29.79 42.60
N VAL A 223 19.36 -29.58 42.58
CA VAL A 223 18.75 -28.34 42.09
C VAL A 223 19.18 -27.14 42.94
N ALA A 224 19.32 -27.29 44.26
CA ALA A 224 19.68 -26.17 45.13
C ALA A 224 21.13 -25.73 44.88
N THR A 225 22.05 -26.68 44.79
CA THR A 225 23.47 -26.47 44.47
C THR A 225 23.64 -25.77 43.13
N VAL A 226 23.01 -26.31 42.08
CA VAL A 226 23.12 -25.81 40.69
C VAL A 226 22.37 -24.49 40.45
N THR A 227 21.31 -24.22 41.23
CA THR A 227 20.48 -23.01 41.05
C THR A 227 20.88 -21.86 41.96
N HIS A 228 21.33 -22.13 43.19
CA HIS A 228 21.52 -21.11 44.24
C HIS A 228 22.97 -20.95 44.71
N LEU A 229 23.77 -22.01 44.79
CA LEU A 229 25.13 -21.94 45.33
C LEU A 229 26.20 -21.67 44.26
N PHE A 230 26.17 -22.42 43.16
CA PHE A 230 27.20 -22.37 42.10
C PHE A 230 26.61 -22.06 40.73
N ARG A 231 27.49 -21.74 39.77
CA ARG A 231 27.19 -21.74 38.33
C ARG A 231 27.86 -22.93 37.67
N VAL A 232 27.10 -24.01 37.44
CA VAL A 232 27.61 -25.28 36.95
C VAL A 232 27.48 -25.38 35.44
N HIS A 233 28.59 -25.55 34.74
CA HIS A 233 28.67 -25.83 33.30
C HIS A 233 29.04 -27.29 33.09
N ASP A 234 28.03 -28.12 32.89
CA ASP A 234 28.16 -29.58 32.90
C ASP A 234 28.37 -30.15 31.49
N GLY A 235 29.52 -30.80 31.26
CA GLY A 235 29.87 -31.55 30.04
C GLY A 235 29.88 -33.07 30.26
N LEU A 236 29.41 -33.52 31.43
CA LEU A 236 29.31 -34.93 31.88
C LEU A 236 27.84 -35.40 31.89
N ASP A 237 27.03 -34.85 30.99
CA ASP A 237 25.61 -35.14 30.79
C ASP A 237 24.67 -34.74 31.96
N GLY A 238 25.11 -33.82 32.83
CA GLY A 238 24.25 -33.20 33.84
C GLY A 238 23.41 -32.02 33.33
N ARG A 239 22.48 -31.54 34.15
CA ARG A 239 21.54 -30.46 33.76
C ARG A 239 22.23 -29.10 33.64
N GLY A 240 23.27 -28.86 34.44
CA GLY A 240 23.94 -27.56 34.56
C GLY A 240 23.02 -26.43 35.04
N SER A 241 23.61 -25.26 35.30
CA SER A 241 22.86 -24.08 35.69
C SER A 241 22.09 -23.51 34.49
N PRO A 242 20.87 -22.96 34.71
CA PRO A 242 20.11 -22.32 33.65
C PRO A 242 20.92 -21.21 32.96
N PRO A 243 20.95 -21.16 31.62
CA PRO A 243 21.75 -20.18 30.89
C PRO A 243 21.24 -18.77 31.14
N LEU A 244 22.16 -17.82 31.25
CA LEU A 244 21.86 -16.41 31.42
C LEU A 244 22.10 -15.67 30.10
N SER A 245 21.15 -14.82 29.73
CA SER A 245 21.32 -13.94 28.58
C SER A 245 22.28 -12.81 28.96
N ASP A 246 23.38 -12.69 28.22
CA ASP A 246 24.32 -11.58 28.32
C ASP A 246 24.77 -11.20 26.90
N PRO A 247 24.48 -9.97 26.44
CA PRO A 247 24.81 -9.53 25.08
C PRO A 247 26.30 -9.61 24.74
N TRP A 248 27.18 -9.29 25.71
CA TRP A 248 28.62 -9.32 25.48
C TRP A 248 29.08 -10.76 25.26
N ALA A 249 28.63 -11.68 26.11
CA ALA A 249 28.96 -13.09 26.00
C ALA A 249 28.42 -13.72 24.71
N GLN A 250 27.23 -13.28 24.25
CA GLN A 250 26.64 -13.74 22.99
C GLN A 250 27.44 -13.29 21.77
N VAL A 251 27.87 -12.03 21.74
CA VAL A 251 28.73 -11.50 20.66
C VAL A 251 30.12 -12.15 20.71
N ALA A 252 30.71 -12.32 21.89
CA ALA A 252 32.00 -12.97 22.06
C ALA A 252 31.97 -14.45 21.61
N ALA A 253 30.95 -15.20 22.01
CA ALA A 253 30.76 -16.58 21.56
C ALA A 253 30.47 -16.69 20.07
N TRP A 254 29.78 -15.71 19.49
CA TRP A 254 29.59 -15.62 18.04
C TRP A 254 30.92 -15.40 17.32
N LEU A 255 31.75 -14.45 17.78
CA LEU A 255 33.06 -14.19 17.20
C LEU A 255 33.93 -15.45 17.19
N TRP A 256 33.95 -16.20 18.29
CA TRP A 256 34.65 -17.48 18.34
C TRP A 256 34.18 -18.50 17.31
N ARG A 257 32.86 -18.64 17.12
CA ARG A 257 32.28 -19.54 16.10
C ARG A 257 32.67 -19.12 14.68
N GLU A 258 32.80 -17.81 14.45
CA GLU A 258 33.24 -17.23 13.18
C GLU A 258 34.76 -17.27 13.00
N GLY A 259 35.50 -17.85 13.95
CA GLY A 259 36.96 -17.96 13.89
C GLY A 259 37.71 -16.68 14.25
N VAL A 260 37.08 -15.78 14.99
CA VAL A 260 37.65 -14.49 15.42
C VAL A 260 37.75 -14.43 16.94
N VAL A 261 38.94 -14.12 17.45
CA VAL A 261 39.14 -13.95 18.89
C VAL A 261 38.48 -12.64 19.36
N PRO A 262 37.58 -12.66 20.36
CA PRO A 262 36.87 -11.48 20.84
C PRO A 262 37.73 -10.67 21.83
N ARG A 263 38.64 -9.85 21.31
CA ARG A 263 39.44 -8.91 22.12
C ARG A 263 38.95 -7.47 21.95
N PRO A 264 38.54 -6.79 23.04
CA PRO A 264 38.09 -5.40 22.98
C PRO A 264 39.24 -4.38 22.88
N ASP A 265 40.45 -4.73 23.34
CA ASP A 265 41.54 -3.76 23.58
C ASP A 265 42.63 -3.73 22.49
N GLU A 266 42.68 -4.71 21.57
CA GLU A 266 43.69 -4.72 20.50
C GLU A 266 43.19 -3.92 19.28
N PRO A 267 43.93 -2.88 18.82
CA PRO A 267 43.64 -2.25 17.54
C PRO A 267 43.71 -3.31 16.43
N VAL A 268 42.75 -3.27 15.51
CA VAL A 268 42.72 -4.19 14.38
C VAL A 268 43.94 -3.89 13.50
N GLU A 269 44.90 -4.83 13.45
CA GLU A 269 46.06 -4.73 12.56
C GLU A 269 45.57 -4.49 11.12
N GLY A 270 45.96 -3.35 10.53
CA GLY A 270 45.57 -2.96 9.17
C GLY A 270 44.86 -1.61 9.03
N THR A 271 44.58 -0.88 10.12
CA THR A 271 44.22 0.54 10.02
C THR A 271 45.46 1.41 10.09
N ASP A 272 45.65 2.32 9.12
CA ASP A 272 46.79 3.25 8.94
C ASP A 272 47.10 4.19 10.13
N ALA A 273 46.46 3.99 11.28
CA ALA A 273 46.64 4.75 12.51
C ALA A 273 48.06 4.66 13.09
N GLU A 274 48.83 3.60 12.82
CA GLU A 274 50.22 3.52 13.30
C GLU A 274 51.20 4.43 12.54
N ARG A 275 50.85 4.92 11.34
CA ARG A 275 51.71 5.86 10.58
C ARG A 275 51.48 7.33 10.93
N SER A 276 50.35 7.65 11.53
CA SER A 276 50.04 9.00 12.01
C SER A 276 50.17 8.97 13.52
N GLY A 277 51.24 9.52 14.11
CA GLY A 277 51.45 9.59 15.56
C GLY A 277 50.41 10.41 16.33
N ALA A 278 49.13 10.17 16.10
CA ALA A 278 48.00 10.77 16.77
C ALA A 278 47.84 10.06 18.12
N GLN A 279 48.21 10.77 19.18
CA GLN A 279 47.85 10.42 20.54
C GLN A 279 46.34 10.17 20.60
N VAL A 280 45.97 8.96 21.04
CA VAL A 280 44.60 8.63 21.44
C VAL A 280 44.21 9.68 22.50
N PRO A 281 43.18 10.52 22.26
CA PRO A 281 42.79 11.51 23.24
C PRO A 281 42.27 10.79 24.48
N ASP A 282 42.86 11.13 25.61
CA ASP A 282 42.47 10.71 26.95
C ASP A 282 41.06 11.23 27.26
N THR A 283 40.04 10.49 26.82
CA THR A 283 38.66 10.74 27.19
C THR A 283 38.46 10.22 28.61
N GLY A 284 38.55 11.08 29.61
CA GLY A 284 38.38 10.79 31.04
C GLY A 284 36.97 10.31 31.47
N ALA A 285 36.24 9.60 30.62
CA ALA A 285 35.09 8.81 31.00
C ALA A 285 35.55 7.37 31.28
N PRO A 286 35.14 6.72 32.38
CA PRO A 286 35.44 5.31 32.61
C PRO A 286 34.83 4.50 31.46
N GLN A 287 35.69 3.98 30.57
CA GLN A 287 35.26 3.11 29.49
C GLN A 287 34.71 1.83 30.12
N ASP A 288 33.46 1.47 29.81
CA ASP A 288 32.91 0.16 30.18
C ASP A 288 33.81 -0.92 29.54
N PRO A 289 34.55 -1.70 30.34
CA PRO A 289 35.50 -2.68 29.81
C PRO A 289 34.80 -3.81 29.05
N PHE A 290 33.49 -3.96 29.20
CA PHE A 290 32.67 -4.93 28.49
C PHE A 290 31.76 -4.27 27.43
N ALA A 291 32.12 -3.08 26.94
CA ALA A 291 31.39 -2.39 25.89
C ALA A 291 31.21 -3.29 24.65
N LEU A 292 29.99 -3.29 24.09
CA LEU A 292 29.64 -4.12 22.93
C LEU A 292 30.21 -3.60 21.61
N LEU A 293 30.32 -2.28 21.46
CA LEU A 293 30.69 -1.66 20.18
C LEU A 293 32.08 -2.04 19.67
N PRO A 294 33.14 -2.14 20.50
CA PRO A 294 34.44 -2.67 20.07
C PRO A 294 34.34 -4.09 19.48
N LEU A 295 33.58 -4.99 20.11
CA LEU A 295 33.37 -6.35 19.60
C LEU A 295 32.58 -6.36 18.29
N VAL A 296 31.53 -5.53 18.18
CA VAL A 296 30.75 -5.38 16.93
C VAL A 296 31.61 -4.80 15.80
N ARG A 297 32.50 -3.85 16.10
CA ARG A 297 33.46 -3.31 15.13
C ARG A 297 34.40 -4.40 14.63
N ARG A 298 34.89 -5.25 15.53
CA ARG A 298 35.74 -6.40 15.17
C ARG A 298 34.99 -7.41 14.31
N ALA A 299 33.73 -7.70 14.64
CA ALA A 299 32.85 -8.55 13.83
C ALA A 299 32.72 -8.03 12.38
N LEU A 300 32.55 -6.72 12.22
CA LEU A 300 32.43 -6.06 10.91
C LEU A 300 33.70 -6.08 10.07
N ALA A 301 34.87 -6.05 10.72
CA ALA A 301 36.15 -6.00 10.02
C ALA A 301 36.51 -7.34 9.36
N VAL A 302 36.04 -8.47 9.90
CA VAL A 302 36.52 -9.80 9.50
C VAL A 302 35.61 -10.52 8.49
N ARG A 303 34.28 -10.30 8.53
CA ARG A 303 33.31 -10.98 7.62
C ARG A 303 32.06 -10.15 7.32
N THR A 304 31.27 -10.61 6.34
CA THR A 304 29.99 -10.02 5.93
C THR A 304 28.87 -10.31 6.94
N TRP A 305 28.09 -9.28 7.26
CA TRP A 305 27.02 -9.21 8.27
C TRP A 305 25.92 -10.30 8.26
N HIS A 306 25.88 -11.19 7.26
CA HIS A 306 24.84 -12.22 7.13
C HIS A 306 24.76 -13.15 8.37
N ALA A 307 25.87 -13.33 9.10
CA ALA A 307 25.92 -14.19 10.29
C ALA A 307 25.46 -13.52 11.60
N LEU A 308 25.29 -12.18 11.67
CA LEU A 308 24.76 -11.51 12.88
C LEU A 308 23.23 -11.60 12.98
N GLY A 309 22.54 -12.03 11.92
CA GLY A 309 21.13 -12.38 11.96
C GLY A 309 20.80 -13.54 12.91
N ASP A 310 21.81 -14.35 13.26
CA ASP A 310 21.72 -15.46 14.22
C ASP A 310 21.92 -15.02 15.68
N LEU A 311 22.21 -13.75 15.94
CA LEU A 311 22.26 -13.25 17.31
C LEU A 311 20.86 -13.24 17.94
N PRO A 312 20.75 -13.57 19.24
CA PRO A 312 19.51 -13.41 19.97
C PRO A 312 19.00 -11.96 19.91
N GLU A 313 17.69 -11.78 19.85
CA GLU A 313 17.06 -10.46 19.73
C GLU A 313 17.49 -9.48 20.84
N ASP A 314 17.72 -10.00 22.05
CA ASP A 314 18.18 -9.22 23.19
C ASP A 314 19.58 -8.64 22.99
N ALA A 315 20.51 -9.41 22.41
CA ALA A 315 21.84 -8.88 22.07
C ALA A 315 21.76 -7.80 21.00
N LEU A 316 20.94 -8.02 19.95
CA LEU A 316 20.77 -7.03 18.90
C LEU A 316 20.19 -5.72 19.45
N ARG A 317 19.21 -5.80 20.36
CA ARG A 317 18.60 -4.64 21.01
C ARG A 317 19.63 -3.85 21.81
N GLU A 318 20.49 -4.52 22.57
CA GLU A 318 21.54 -3.88 23.37
C GLU A 318 22.67 -3.29 22.52
N ILE A 319 23.03 -3.96 21.42
CA ILE A 319 23.96 -3.42 20.41
C ILE A 319 23.40 -2.11 19.82
N LEU A 320 22.13 -2.12 19.40
CA LEU A 320 21.45 -0.93 18.87
C LEU A 320 21.37 0.19 19.91
N ALA A 321 21.04 -0.14 21.16
CA ALA A 321 20.98 0.84 22.25
C ALA A 321 22.37 1.45 22.53
N ALA A 322 23.43 0.65 22.54
CA ALA A 322 24.80 1.13 22.68
C ALA A 322 25.21 2.01 21.49
N ALA A 323 24.87 1.61 20.27
CA ALA A 323 25.14 2.37 19.05
C ALA A 323 24.41 3.72 19.02
N VAL A 324 23.14 3.75 19.46
CA VAL A 324 22.35 4.99 19.59
C VAL A 324 23.02 5.94 20.60
N ARG A 325 23.36 5.45 21.79
CA ARG A 325 24.08 6.25 22.80
C ARG A 325 25.39 6.80 22.23
N ALA A 326 26.16 5.98 21.52
CA ALA A 326 27.39 6.41 20.88
C ALA A 326 27.16 7.46 19.78
N ALA A 327 26.10 7.33 18.97
CA ALA A 327 25.75 8.32 17.95
C ALA A 327 25.33 9.67 18.56
N GLU A 328 24.62 9.66 19.69
CA GLU A 328 24.18 10.87 20.40
C GLU A 328 25.33 11.63 21.09
N HIS A 329 26.37 10.92 21.51
CA HIS A 329 27.49 11.48 22.29
C HIS A 329 28.80 11.61 21.48
N GLY A 330 28.93 10.92 20.34
CA GLY A 330 30.14 10.86 19.52
C GLY A 330 30.39 12.15 18.76
N ARG A 331 31.62 12.69 18.88
CA ARG A 331 32.05 13.95 18.23
C ARG A 331 32.98 13.76 17.04
N THR A 332 33.37 12.52 16.71
CA THR A 332 34.35 12.23 15.64
C THR A 332 33.68 11.61 14.42
N ASP A 333 34.04 12.10 13.23
CA ASP A 333 33.49 11.63 11.95
C ASP A 333 33.76 10.15 11.70
N ASP A 334 34.93 9.64 12.13
CA ASP A 334 35.28 8.22 11.98
C ASP A 334 34.31 7.31 12.76
N ALA A 335 33.93 7.69 13.98
CA ALA A 335 32.97 6.93 14.77
C ALA A 335 31.56 6.96 14.14
N ALA A 336 31.14 8.11 13.62
CA ALA A 336 29.86 8.26 12.94
C ALA A 336 29.79 7.42 11.64
N GLN A 337 30.88 7.33 10.88
CA GLN A 337 30.95 6.52 9.66
C GLN A 337 30.84 5.02 9.98
N HIS A 338 31.52 4.55 11.03
CA HIS A 338 31.41 3.16 11.48
C HIS A 338 29.99 2.82 11.96
N LEU A 339 29.34 3.71 12.71
CA LEU A 339 27.96 3.53 13.14
C LEU A 339 26.96 3.55 11.96
N ALA A 340 27.21 4.35 10.93
CA ALA A 340 26.42 4.32 9.69
C ALA A 340 26.56 3.00 8.94
N VAL A 341 27.77 2.39 8.93
CA VAL A 341 27.97 1.03 8.38
C VAL A 341 27.17 0.01 9.18
N ILE A 342 27.22 0.06 10.51
CA ILE A 342 26.39 -0.81 11.39
C ILE A 342 24.91 -0.65 11.04
N ALA A 343 24.43 0.59 10.96
CA ALA A 343 23.03 0.86 10.65
C ALA A 343 22.60 0.26 9.31
N ARG A 344 23.36 0.51 8.22
CA ARG A 344 23.03 -0.03 6.89
C ARG A 344 22.96 -1.55 6.89
N ARG A 345 23.90 -2.20 7.57
CA ARG A 345 23.98 -3.66 7.61
C ARG A 345 22.83 -4.29 8.41
N ILE A 346 22.43 -3.70 9.53
CA ILE A 346 21.23 -4.13 10.28
C ILE A 346 19.98 -3.94 9.43
N ALA A 347 19.88 -2.82 8.71
CA ALA A 347 18.72 -2.50 7.88
C ALA A 347 18.43 -3.56 6.80
N GLU A 348 19.46 -4.22 6.25
CA GLU A 348 19.31 -5.30 5.25
C GLU A 348 18.41 -6.45 5.75
N HIS A 349 18.34 -6.68 7.07
CA HIS A 349 17.62 -7.81 7.65
C HIS A 349 16.48 -7.38 8.60
N ARG A 350 16.63 -6.23 9.27
CA ARG A 350 15.71 -5.70 10.30
C ARG A 350 15.53 -4.18 10.12
N PRO A 351 14.81 -3.73 9.08
CA PRO A 351 14.68 -2.30 8.76
C PRO A 351 13.97 -1.51 9.86
N ASP A 352 13.03 -2.10 10.60
CA ASP A 352 12.28 -1.40 11.64
C ASP A 352 13.12 -1.16 12.91
N ALA A 353 13.95 -2.14 13.29
CA ALA A 353 14.73 -2.09 14.52
C ALA A 353 15.86 -1.05 14.48
N VAL A 354 16.34 -0.71 13.28
CA VAL A 354 17.50 0.20 13.11
C VAL A 354 17.12 1.68 13.07
N GLN A 355 15.82 2.01 12.94
CA GLN A 355 15.35 3.39 12.82
C GLN A 355 15.84 4.33 13.93
N PRO A 356 15.88 3.93 15.23
CA PRO A 356 16.41 4.79 16.29
C PRO A 356 17.89 5.15 16.08
N LEU A 357 18.72 4.22 15.60
CA LEU A 357 20.13 4.47 15.32
C LEU A 357 20.31 5.39 14.12
N ALA A 358 19.57 5.14 13.03
CA ALA A 358 19.58 6.00 11.86
C ALA A 358 19.16 7.43 12.22
N ALA A 359 18.13 7.59 13.05
CA ALA A 359 17.67 8.89 13.53
C ALA A 359 18.70 9.60 14.41
N ALA A 360 19.35 8.87 15.34
CA ALA A 360 20.41 9.43 16.19
C ALA A 360 21.61 9.93 15.37
N LEU A 361 22.01 9.17 14.33
CA LEU A 361 23.08 9.58 13.41
C LEU A 361 22.70 10.82 12.60
N ALA A 362 21.46 10.89 12.10
CA ALA A 362 20.97 12.08 11.39
C ALA A 362 20.95 13.32 12.29
N ARG A 363 20.46 13.20 13.54
CA ARG A 363 20.50 14.28 14.54
C ARG A 363 21.93 14.72 14.85
N SER A 364 22.85 13.77 14.97
CA SER A 364 24.26 14.06 15.25
C SER A 364 24.90 14.84 14.10
N ARG A 365 24.68 14.43 12.85
CA ARG A 365 25.16 15.17 11.66
C ARG A 365 24.58 16.57 11.55
N VAL A 366 23.30 16.75 11.85
CA VAL A 366 22.65 18.08 11.86
C VAL A 366 23.20 18.96 12.98
N ARG A 367 23.47 18.41 14.16
CA ARG A 367 24.12 19.15 15.27
C ARG A 367 25.55 19.57 14.96
N ALA A 368 26.25 18.79 14.12
CA ALA A 368 27.60 19.12 13.67
C ALA A 368 27.62 20.15 12.53
N ALA A 369 26.48 20.39 11.85
CA ALA A 369 26.34 21.37 10.78
C ALA A 369 26.08 22.78 11.34
N ASP A 370 26.44 23.81 10.56
CA ASP A 370 26.09 25.20 10.86
C ASP A 370 24.56 25.39 10.81
N PRO A 371 23.95 26.27 11.63
CA PRO A 371 22.54 26.62 11.53
C PRO A 371 22.03 26.99 10.13
N GLN A 372 22.89 27.49 9.23
CA GLN A 372 22.53 27.78 7.84
C GLN A 372 22.49 26.53 6.93
N ASP A 373 23.12 25.43 7.35
CA ASP A 373 23.33 24.20 6.57
C ASP A 373 22.49 23.02 7.06
N VAL A 374 21.52 23.25 7.95
CA VAL A 374 20.63 22.20 8.51
C VAL A 374 19.89 21.43 7.43
N VAL A 375 19.41 22.11 6.37
CA VAL A 375 18.69 21.47 5.26
C VAL A 375 19.63 20.65 4.37
N PRO A 376 20.77 21.19 3.88
CA PRO A 376 21.80 20.39 3.20
C PRO A 376 22.31 19.19 4.01
N ALA A 377 22.50 19.35 5.33
CA ALA A 377 22.96 18.28 6.21
C ALA A 377 21.94 17.14 6.35
N LEU A 378 20.64 17.48 6.39
CA LEU A 378 19.56 16.50 6.33
C LEU A 378 19.51 15.80 4.96
N GLU A 379 19.65 16.53 3.85
CA GLU A 379 19.68 15.95 2.49
C GLU A 379 20.91 15.05 2.26
N ALA A 380 22.03 15.32 2.94
CA ALA A 380 23.23 14.49 2.91
C ALA A 380 23.07 13.16 3.68
N CYS A 381 21.99 12.97 4.46
CA CYS A 381 21.71 11.73 5.21
C CYS A 381 21.10 10.61 4.35
N THR A 382 21.22 10.67 3.02
CA THR A 382 20.70 9.66 2.08
C THR A 382 21.39 8.30 2.20
N ASP A 383 22.57 8.24 2.81
CA ASP A 383 23.31 7.01 3.08
C ASP A 383 22.85 6.28 4.36
N LEU A 384 21.92 6.87 5.13
CA LEU A 384 21.34 6.27 6.33
C LEU A 384 20.05 5.52 5.97
N PRO A 385 19.79 4.35 6.61
CA PRO A 385 18.61 3.53 6.33
C PRO A 385 17.35 4.06 7.05
N LEU A 386 16.97 5.30 6.75
CA LEU A 386 15.79 5.96 7.32
C LEU A 386 14.53 5.55 6.55
N ASP A 387 13.53 5.05 7.27
CA ASP A 387 12.20 4.85 6.71
C ASP A 387 11.45 6.19 6.57
N GLU A 388 10.36 6.17 5.81
CA GLU A 388 9.60 7.38 5.51
C GLU A 388 8.92 7.98 6.76
N GLY A 389 8.63 7.17 7.78
CA GLY A 389 8.07 7.62 9.06
C GLY A 389 9.07 8.42 9.89
N THR A 390 10.26 7.88 10.06
CA THR A 390 11.37 8.46 10.82
C THR A 390 11.91 9.69 10.11
N TRP A 391 11.99 9.68 8.77
CA TRP A 391 12.30 10.87 7.98
C TRP A 391 11.30 12.01 8.25
N ARG A 392 9.99 11.71 8.29
CA ARG A 392 8.96 12.71 8.60
C ARG A 392 9.12 13.30 10.00
N THR A 393 9.37 12.46 11.00
CA THR A 393 9.61 12.92 12.39
C THR A 393 10.83 13.84 12.47
N LEU A 394 11.95 13.46 11.86
CA LEU A 394 13.18 14.28 11.85
C LEU A 394 12.97 15.64 11.17
N ARG A 395 12.27 15.70 10.05
CA ARG A 395 11.94 16.98 9.39
C ARG A 395 11.05 17.87 10.26
N SER A 396 10.09 17.27 10.97
CA SER A 396 9.20 18.04 11.87
C SER A 396 9.91 18.56 13.12
N GLU A 397 10.94 17.86 13.59
CA GLU A 397 11.73 18.25 14.77
C GLU A 397 12.80 19.30 14.45
N LEU A 398 13.42 19.23 13.26
CA LEU A 398 14.66 19.97 12.95
C LEU A 398 14.52 21.05 11.85
N GLY A 399 13.43 21.07 11.06
CA GLY A 399 13.19 22.09 10.04
C GLY A 399 12.01 23.01 10.38
N PRO A 400 11.90 24.22 9.79
CA PRO A 400 10.66 24.99 9.84
C PRO A 400 9.52 24.22 9.13
N PRO A 401 8.26 24.32 9.58
CA PRO A 401 7.16 23.56 8.99
C PRO A 401 7.03 23.90 7.50
N PRO A 402 7.04 22.92 6.58
CA PRO A 402 6.96 23.19 5.14
C PRO A 402 5.66 23.91 4.75
N GLU A 403 4.62 23.80 5.58
CA GLU A 403 3.35 24.51 5.43
C GLU A 403 3.46 26.03 5.63
N ASP A 404 4.32 26.48 6.55
CA ASP A 404 4.51 27.91 6.83
C ASP A 404 5.32 28.58 5.72
N GLU A 405 6.30 27.86 5.18
CA GLU A 405 7.05 28.30 4.00
C GLU A 405 6.13 28.36 2.77
N LEU A 406 5.30 27.34 2.54
CA LEU A 406 4.29 27.37 1.48
C LEU A 406 3.35 28.56 1.66
N ARG A 407 2.77 28.75 2.84
CA ARG A 407 1.83 29.85 3.12
C ARG A 407 2.44 31.24 2.89
N LYS A 408 3.73 31.41 3.20
CA LYS A 408 4.48 32.63 2.86
C LYS A 408 4.64 32.79 1.35
N MET A 409 4.97 31.71 0.64
CA MET A 409 5.19 31.71 -0.81
C MET A 409 3.90 31.85 -1.64
N LEU A 410 2.73 31.46 -1.11
CA LEU A 410 1.43 31.64 -1.77
C LEU A 410 1.04 33.11 -2.06
N ARG A 411 1.83 34.08 -1.60
CA ARG A 411 1.70 35.52 -1.90
C ARG A 411 2.50 35.96 -3.14
N TYR A 412 3.41 35.12 -3.61
CA TYR A 412 4.30 35.35 -4.75
C TYR A 412 3.79 34.61 -6.00
N PRO A 413 4.36 34.87 -7.19
CA PRO A 413 3.99 34.16 -8.42
C PRO A 413 4.30 32.65 -8.35
N PHE A 414 3.70 31.87 -9.26
CA PHE A 414 3.72 30.40 -9.22
C PHE A 414 5.13 29.78 -9.36
N ASP A 415 6.10 30.52 -9.92
CA ASP A 415 7.50 30.10 -10.05
C ASP A 415 8.17 29.83 -8.70
N ALA A 416 7.79 30.58 -7.65
CA ALA A 416 8.32 30.42 -6.31
C ALA A 416 7.70 29.23 -5.53
N TRP A 417 6.67 28.57 -6.08
CA TRP A 417 5.88 27.57 -5.34
C TRP A 417 6.43 26.15 -5.47
N GLU A 418 7.20 25.85 -6.50
CA GLU A 418 7.61 24.48 -6.86
C GLU A 418 8.29 23.74 -5.69
N LYS A 419 9.32 24.35 -5.09
CA LYS A 419 10.09 23.76 -3.98
C LYS A 419 9.24 23.53 -2.72
N PRO A 420 8.54 24.54 -2.16
CA PRO A 420 7.72 24.34 -0.97
C PRO A 420 6.54 23.40 -1.21
N LEU A 421 5.95 23.39 -2.42
CA LEU A 421 4.85 22.48 -2.75
C LEU A 421 5.32 21.01 -2.77
N ARG A 422 6.50 20.72 -3.35
CA ARG A 422 7.08 19.35 -3.29
C ARG A 422 7.37 18.93 -1.86
N ALA A 423 7.87 19.84 -1.01
CA ALA A 423 8.15 19.55 0.39
C ALA A 423 6.88 19.19 1.19
N VAL A 424 5.78 19.91 0.98
CA VAL A 424 4.48 19.62 1.62
C VAL A 424 3.88 18.30 1.12
N LEU A 425 3.96 18.02 -0.18
CA LEU A 425 3.44 16.78 -0.77
C LEU A 425 4.20 15.54 -0.30
N ALA A 426 5.54 15.62 -0.19
CA ALA A 426 6.37 14.55 0.38
C ALA A 426 6.09 14.30 1.88
N GLY A 427 5.52 15.28 2.59
CA GLY A 427 5.14 15.16 4.00
C GLY A 427 3.84 14.38 4.26
N GLY A 428 3.12 13.92 3.23
CA GLY A 428 1.83 13.25 3.39
C GLY A 428 0.72 14.16 3.92
N GLY A 429 0.89 15.48 3.77
CA GLY A 429 -0.02 16.53 4.24
C GLY A 429 -1.32 16.62 3.44
N ASP A 430 -2.01 15.50 3.25
CA ASP A 430 -3.28 15.40 2.52
C ASP A 430 -4.42 16.22 3.15
N ARG A 431 -4.21 16.83 4.33
CA ARG A 431 -5.19 17.68 5.03
C ARG A 431 -4.63 19.05 5.45
N SER A 432 -3.57 19.54 4.83
CA SER A 432 -3.01 20.85 5.19
C SER A 432 -3.84 22.00 4.61
N SER A 433 -4.16 22.99 5.43
CA SER A 433 -4.89 24.18 5.01
C SER A 433 -4.12 25.00 3.97
N ALA A 434 -2.78 24.96 4.02
CA ALA A 434 -1.92 25.61 3.04
C ALA A 434 -1.99 24.93 1.66
N LEU A 435 -2.11 23.59 1.61
CA LEU A 435 -2.30 22.86 0.36
C LEU A 435 -3.69 23.14 -0.23
N ASP A 436 -4.73 23.21 0.59
CA ASP A 436 -6.08 23.57 0.12
C ASP A 436 -6.12 24.99 -0.45
N GLU A 437 -5.45 25.97 0.18
CA GLU A 437 -5.31 27.33 -0.36
C GLU A 437 -4.54 27.35 -1.70
N ALA A 438 -3.48 26.54 -1.81
CA ALA A 438 -2.74 26.38 -3.05
C ALA A 438 -3.62 25.80 -4.17
N VAL A 439 -4.38 24.74 -3.87
CA VAL A 439 -5.33 24.10 -4.80
C VAL A 439 -6.40 25.09 -5.25
N ASP A 440 -6.95 25.89 -4.34
CA ASP A 440 -7.95 26.92 -4.66
C ASP A 440 -7.39 27.99 -5.61
N LYS A 441 -6.17 28.48 -5.38
CA LYS A 441 -5.51 29.47 -6.24
C LYS A 441 -5.19 28.90 -7.62
N ILE A 442 -4.68 27.66 -7.68
CA ILE A 442 -4.39 26.97 -8.95
C ILE A 442 -5.69 26.73 -9.72
N ALA A 443 -6.73 26.19 -9.07
CA ALA A 443 -8.03 25.97 -9.69
C ALA A 443 -8.68 27.28 -10.17
N GLY A 444 -8.53 28.38 -9.41
CA GLY A 444 -8.98 29.71 -9.80
C GLY A 444 -8.29 30.24 -11.06
N ALA A 445 -6.97 30.06 -11.15
CA ALA A 445 -6.18 30.43 -12.34
C ALA A 445 -6.60 29.60 -13.57
N LEU A 446 -6.77 28.28 -13.40
CA LEU A 446 -7.21 27.37 -14.47
C LEU A 446 -8.67 27.59 -14.91
N SER A 447 -9.53 28.11 -14.02
CA SER A 447 -10.92 28.45 -14.34
C SER A 447 -11.07 29.73 -15.19
N SER A 448 -9.98 30.48 -15.38
CA SER A 448 -9.97 31.80 -16.05
C SER A 448 -9.07 31.78 -17.29
N PRO A 449 -9.45 31.09 -18.39
CA PRO A 449 -8.61 30.92 -19.58
C PRO A 449 -8.31 32.23 -20.32
N GLU A 450 -9.07 33.30 -20.04
CA GLU A 450 -8.80 34.67 -20.51
C GLU A 450 -7.45 35.21 -19.95
N ALA A 451 -7.06 34.79 -18.75
CA ALA A 451 -5.77 35.11 -18.14
C ALA A 451 -4.68 34.11 -18.58
N ARG A 452 -4.38 34.07 -19.88
CA ARG A 452 -3.50 33.07 -20.51
C ARG A 452 -2.17 32.85 -19.80
N ARG A 453 -1.55 33.92 -19.28
CA ARG A 453 -0.28 33.85 -18.55
C ARG A 453 -0.40 33.10 -17.23
N ALA A 454 -1.38 33.45 -16.39
CA ALA A 454 -1.61 32.78 -15.11
C ALA A 454 -1.99 31.30 -15.30
N CYS A 455 -2.73 30.99 -16.36
CA CYS A 455 -3.07 29.61 -16.71
C CYS A 455 -1.83 28.81 -17.16
N ALA A 456 -0.98 29.40 -18.03
CA ALA A 456 0.27 28.79 -18.45
C ALA A 456 1.22 28.54 -17.26
N ASP A 457 1.37 29.53 -16.39
CA ASP A 457 2.22 29.44 -15.19
C ASP A 457 1.72 28.35 -14.21
N ALA A 458 0.40 28.23 -14.04
CA ALA A 458 -0.20 27.17 -13.23
C ALA A 458 0.00 25.77 -13.84
N VAL A 459 -0.15 25.62 -15.16
CA VAL A 459 0.12 24.35 -15.86
C VAL A 459 1.61 24.00 -15.78
N ALA A 460 2.51 24.97 -15.96
CA ALA A 460 3.95 24.79 -15.86
C ALA A 460 4.35 24.34 -14.43
N LEU A 461 3.77 24.95 -13.39
CA LEU A 461 3.98 24.53 -12.00
C LEU A 461 3.52 23.08 -11.77
N LEU A 462 2.31 22.72 -12.20
CA LEU A 462 1.80 21.35 -12.03
C LEU A 462 2.64 20.33 -12.81
N ALA A 463 3.11 20.67 -14.01
CA ALA A 463 3.99 19.84 -14.81
C ALA A 463 5.38 19.68 -14.15
N ALA A 464 5.93 20.75 -13.58
CA ALA A 464 7.21 20.71 -12.86
C ALA A 464 7.10 19.85 -11.59
N VAL A 465 6.04 20.01 -10.81
CA VAL A 465 5.80 19.22 -9.58
C VAL A 465 5.53 17.74 -9.90
N ASN A 466 4.86 17.47 -11.02
CA ASN A 466 4.58 16.12 -11.54
C ASN A 466 3.97 15.14 -10.51
N HIS A 467 3.01 15.62 -9.72
CA HIS A 467 2.38 14.83 -8.66
C HIS A 467 0.90 14.53 -8.99
N GLY A 468 0.60 13.28 -9.37
CA GLY A 468 -0.74 12.88 -9.81
C GLY A 468 -1.86 13.13 -8.79
N GLY A 469 -1.58 12.94 -7.50
CA GLY A 469 -2.54 13.21 -6.42
C GLY A 469 -2.91 14.70 -6.28
N LEU A 470 -1.97 15.60 -6.56
CA LEU A 470 -2.23 17.05 -6.53
C LEU A 470 -3.09 17.44 -7.72
N VAL A 471 -2.72 16.98 -8.91
CA VAL A 471 -3.47 17.26 -10.14
C VAL A 471 -4.92 16.79 -9.97
N ARG A 472 -5.13 15.58 -9.42
CA ARG A 472 -6.48 15.07 -9.14
C ARG A 472 -7.29 15.97 -8.21
N ARG A 473 -6.71 16.49 -7.13
CA ARG A 473 -7.38 17.45 -6.23
C ARG A 473 -7.77 18.74 -6.93
N VAL A 474 -6.88 19.28 -7.77
CA VAL A 474 -7.15 20.47 -8.57
C VAL A 474 -8.30 20.21 -9.55
N LEU A 475 -8.30 19.05 -10.22
CA LEU A 475 -9.37 18.62 -11.12
C LEU A 475 -10.71 18.45 -10.38
N ASP A 476 -10.70 17.81 -9.21
CA ASP A 476 -11.89 17.68 -8.35
C ASP A 476 -12.41 19.05 -7.91
N ARG A 477 -11.50 19.99 -7.61
CA ARG A 477 -11.89 21.35 -7.23
C ARG A 477 -12.50 22.13 -8.40
N LEU A 478 -11.93 22.00 -9.60
CA LEU A 478 -12.48 22.57 -10.83
C LEU A 478 -13.88 22.03 -11.17
N ALA A 479 -14.17 20.78 -10.77
CA ALA A 479 -15.47 20.17 -10.96
C ALA A 479 -16.54 20.61 -9.94
N ARG A 480 -16.19 21.42 -8.93
CA ARG A 480 -17.16 21.94 -7.94
C ARG A 480 -17.82 23.23 -8.43
N ASP A 481 -19.08 23.42 -8.01
CA ASP A 481 -19.90 24.61 -8.30
C ASP A 481 -19.92 24.94 -9.81
N LEU A 482 -20.31 23.94 -10.62
CA LEU A 482 -20.33 24.06 -12.07
C LEU A 482 -21.40 25.06 -12.52
N THR A 483 -20.94 26.08 -13.24
CA THR A 483 -21.78 27.00 -14.00
C THR A 483 -21.49 26.84 -15.48
N ASP A 484 -22.44 27.19 -16.35
CA ASP A 484 -22.24 27.11 -17.81
C ASP A 484 -21.00 27.87 -18.28
N ARG A 485 -20.62 28.95 -17.59
CA ARG A 485 -19.40 29.72 -17.85
C ARG A 485 -18.15 28.89 -17.52
N ARG A 486 -18.13 28.22 -16.37
CA ARG A 486 -17.01 27.35 -15.96
C ARG A 486 -16.85 26.14 -16.86
N VAL A 487 -17.95 25.49 -17.25
CA VAL A 487 -17.90 24.33 -18.17
C VAL A 487 -17.28 24.72 -19.51
N ARG A 488 -17.61 25.89 -20.04
CA ARG A 488 -16.97 26.41 -21.27
C ARG A 488 -15.51 26.78 -21.06
N ALA A 489 -15.19 27.41 -19.94
CA ALA A 489 -13.80 27.69 -19.57
C ALA A 489 -12.96 26.41 -19.52
N LEU A 490 -13.51 25.29 -19.00
CA LEU A 490 -12.85 23.98 -19.00
C LEU A 490 -12.63 23.43 -20.41
N ARG A 491 -13.59 23.61 -21.32
CA ARG A 491 -13.42 23.23 -22.73
C ARG A 491 -12.30 24.03 -23.39
N ASP A 492 -12.25 25.33 -23.14
CA ASP A 492 -11.24 26.22 -23.73
C ASP A 492 -9.84 25.95 -23.12
N LEU A 493 -9.78 25.63 -21.83
CA LEU A 493 -8.59 25.10 -21.16
C LEU A 493 -8.12 23.80 -21.84
N ALA A 494 -9.03 22.86 -22.06
CA ALA A 494 -8.72 21.59 -22.69
C ALA A 494 -8.32 21.72 -24.16
N ALA A 495 -8.84 22.72 -24.88
CA ALA A 495 -8.40 23.02 -26.23
C ALA A 495 -6.97 23.56 -26.28
N SER A 496 -6.54 24.28 -25.25
CA SER A 496 -5.21 24.91 -25.17
C SER A 496 -4.15 23.99 -24.55
N TYR A 497 -4.51 23.17 -23.57
CA TYR A 497 -3.60 22.34 -22.76
C TYR A 497 -4.03 20.87 -22.68
N GLY A 498 -4.80 20.39 -23.67
CA GLY A 498 -5.35 19.04 -23.69
C GLY A 498 -4.30 17.93 -23.64
N ASP A 499 -3.13 18.15 -24.25
CA ASP A 499 -2.03 17.19 -24.24
C ASP A 499 -1.47 16.97 -22.83
N TRP A 500 -1.41 18.03 -22.01
CA TRP A 500 -1.00 17.92 -20.60
C TRP A 500 -2.05 17.24 -19.72
N LEU A 501 -3.35 17.40 -20.01
CA LEU A 501 -4.42 16.78 -19.23
C LEU A 501 -4.58 15.28 -19.50
N ARG A 502 -4.21 14.80 -20.69
CA ARG A 502 -4.43 13.40 -21.13
C ARG A 502 -3.95 12.33 -20.13
N PRO A 503 -2.73 12.42 -19.55
CA PRO A 503 -2.24 11.43 -18.59
C PRO A 503 -3.05 11.34 -17.29
N TYR A 504 -3.87 12.35 -16.98
CA TYR A 504 -4.59 12.49 -15.72
C TYR A 504 -6.11 12.28 -15.85
N LEU A 505 -6.58 11.78 -16.99
CA LEU A 505 -8.02 11.59 -17.24
C LEU A 505 -8.61 10.36 -16.53
N ASP A 506 -7.79 9.36 -16.24
CA ASP A 506 -8.22 8.15 -15.56
C ASP A 506 -8.61 8.45 -14.11
N GLY A 507 -9.91 8.30 -13.81
CA GLY A 507 -10.48 8.64 -12.50
C GLY A 507 -10.80 10.12 -12.28
N ALA A 508 -10.65 10.98 -13.30
CA ALA A 508 -11.06 12.39 -13.24
C ALA A 508 -12.60 12.55 -13.29
N PRO A 509 -13.14 13.65 -12.74
CA PRO A 509 -14.56 13.97 -12.84
C PRO A 509 -15.10 13.96 -14.28
N LEU A 510 -16.33 13.47 -14.45
CA LEU A 510 -16.96 13.30 -15.76
C LEU A 510 -16.95 14.60 -16.61
N VAL A 511 -17.19 15.75 -16.00
CA VAL A 511 -17.16 17.07 -16.67
C VAL A 511 -15.82 17.36 -17.35
N ILE A 512 -14.69 16.98 -16.74
CA ILE A 512 -13.36 17.19 -17.31
C ILE A 512 -13.11 16.24 -18.46
N ARG A 513 -13.48 14.96 -18.31
CA ARG A 513 -13.36 13.96 -19.40
C ARG A 513 -14.19 14.35 -20.62
N LEU A 514 -15.40 14.84 -20.40
CA LEU A 514 -16.28 15.37 -21.44
C LEU A 514 -15.69 16.64 -22.08
N ALA A 515 -15.17 17.59 -21.30
CA ALA A 515 -14.57 18.82 -21.82
C ALA A 515 -13.33 18.54 -22.69
N VAL A 516 -12.45 17.65 -22.23
CA VAL A 516 -11.24 17.24 -22.98
C VAL A 516 -11.60 16.49 -24.24
N SER A 517 -12.59 15.59 -24.17
CA SER A 517 -13.08 14.89 -25.36
C SER A 517 -13.76 15.82 -26.34
N ALA A 518 -14.53 16.80 -25.85
CA ALA A 518 -15.19 17.79 -26.70
C ALA A 518 -14.17 18.65 -27.44
N ALA A 519 -13.15 19.13 -26.74
CA ALA A 519 -12.04 19.89 -27.32
C ALA A 519 -11.28 19.07 -28.38
N ASN A 520 -10.91 17.83 -28.05
CA ASN A 520 -10.20 16.94 -28.98
C ASN A 520 -11.02 16.60 -30.23
N LEU A 521 -12.31 16.25 -30.07
CA LEU A 521 -13.20 15.94 -31.18
C LEU A 521 -13.43 17.15 -32.10
N LYS A 522 -13.58 18.33 -31.51
CA LYS A 522 -13.72 19.58 -32.26
C LYS A 522 -12.44 19.94 -33.02
N HIS A 523 -11.27 19.78 -32.41
CA HIS A 523 -9.99 20.15 -33.03
C HIS A 523 -9.55 19.14 -34.10
N LEU A 524 -9.55 17.83 -33.80
CA LEU A 524 -9.01 16.79 -34.68
C LEU A 524 -9.98 16.35 -35.76
N HIS A 525 -11.27 16.24 -35.43
CA HIS A 525 -12.29 15.70 -36.33
C HIS A 525 -13.26 16.75 -36.84
N ARG A 526 -13.10 18.02 -36.44
CA ARG A 526 -13.96 19.15 -36.82
C ARG A 526 -15.45 18.87 -36.58
N LEU A 527 -15.76 18.05 -35.57
CA LEU A 527 -17.14 17.75 -35.20
C LEU A 527 -17.73 18.92 -34.44
N GLU A 528 -18.93 19.32 -34.84
CA GLU A 528 -19.70 20.40 -34.21
C GLU A 528 -21.17 19.97 -34.04
N GLY A 529 -21.92 20.73 -33.25
CA GLY A 529 -23.37 20.53 -33.09
C GLY A 529 -23.76 19.11 -32.68
N ALA A 530 -24.78 18.55 -33.35
CA ALA A 530 -25.29 17.22 -33.04
C ALA A 530 -24.26 16.08 -33.21
N ASP A 531 -23.29 16.20 -34.11
CA ASP A 531 -22.27 15.14 -34.26
C ASP A 531 -21.35 15.06 -33.04
N LEU A 532 -20.98 16.22 -32.50
CA LEU A 532 -20.23 16.29 -31.26
C LEU A 532 -21.06 15.75 -30.08
N TRP A 533 -22.34 16.11 -30.02
CA TRP A 533 -23.30 15.63 -29.01
C TRP A 533 -23.36 14.09 -28.96
N VAL A 534 -23.63 13.46 -30.10
CA VAL A 534 -23.77 12.00 -30.22
C VAL A 534 -22.45 11.28 -29.91
N GLN A 535 -21.32 11.81 -30.38
CA GLN A 535 -20.01 11.19 -30.14
C GLN A 535 -19.56 11.28 -28.69
N LEU A 536 -19.89 12.38 -27.99
CA LEU A 536 -19.61 12.49 -26.55
C LEU A 536 -20.39 11.47 -25.73
N ALA A 537 -21.69 11.29 -26.03
CA ALA A 537 -22.50 10.27 -25.35
C ALA A 537 -21.99 8.86 -25.62
N LYS A 538 -21.64 8.53 -26.87
CA LYS A 538 -21.09 7.21 -27.24
C LYS A 538 -19.78 6.88 -26.53
N ARG A 539 -18.90 7.88 -26.30
CA ARG A 539 -17.59 7.64 -25.69
C ARG A 539 -17.59 7.59 -24.17
N HIS A 540 -18.51 8.31 -23.51
CA HIS A 540 -18.45 8.51 -22.05
C HIS A 540 -19.69 8.05 -21.29
N LEU A 541 -20.81 7.80 -21.98
CA LEU A 541 -22.13 7.58 -21.36
C LEU A 541 -22.86 6.36 -21.96
N ASP A 542 -22.13 5.41 -22.55
CA ASP A 542 -22.70 4.23 -23.22
C ASP A 542 -23.78 4.55 -24.26
N GLY A 543 -23.70 5.75 -24.85
CA GLY A 543 -24.65 6.25 -25.85
C GLY A 543 -25.92 6.90 -25.32
N GLN A 544 -26.12 7.05 -24.00
CA GLN A 544 -27.34 7.65 -23.42
C GLN A 544 -27.05 8.58 -22.23
N VAL A 545 -27.72 9.73 -22.18
CA VAL A 545 -27.65 10.67 -21.06
C VAL A 545 -28.68 10.29 -19.99
N SER A 546 -28.21 9.96 -18.79
CA SER A 546 -29.04 9.44 -17.70
C SER A 546 -29.52 10.49 -16.68
N ASP A 547 -28.85 11.64 -16.57
CA ASP A 547 -29.12 12.64 -15.54
C ASP A 547 -29.06 14.09 -16.06
N GLY A 548 -29.77 14.97 -15.36
CA GLY A 548 -29.93 16.36 -15.77
C GLY A 548 -28.67 17.23 -15.62
N SER A 549 -27.78 16.88 -14.69
CA SER A 549 -26.50 17.59 -14.52
C SER A 549 -25.58 17.31 -15.73
N THR A 550 -25.49 16.05 -16.15
CA THR A 550 -24.75 15.65 -17.35
C THR A 550 -25.34 16.26 -18.61
N LEU A 551 -26.68 16.30 -18.74
CA LEU A 551 -27.37 17.00 -19.83
C LEU A 551 -26.94 18.47 -19.92
N ARG A 552 -26.98 19.22 -18.81
CA ARG A 552 -26.53 20.62 -18.74
C ARG A 552 -25.06 20.79 -19.12
N ILE A 553 -24.18 19.93 -18.59
CA ILE A 553 -22.74 19.96 -18.89
C ILE A 553 -22.50 19.75 -20.38
N MET A 554 -23.05 18.67 -20.95
CA MET A 554 -22.89 18.38 -22.37
C MET A 554 -23.45 19.52 -23.23
N TRP A 555 -24.59 20.09 -22.83
CA TRP A 555 -25.21 21.18 -23.59
C TRP A 555 -24.30 22.40 -23.65
N ALA A 556 -23.72 22.79 -22.51
CA ALA A 556 -22.78 23.91 -22.42
C ALA A 556 -21.46 23.66 -23.16
N LEU A 557 -21.05 22.40 -23.32
CA LEU A 557 -19.85 22.03 -24.09
C LEU A 557 -20.07 22.11 -25.60
N VAL A 558 -21.23 21.65 -26.07
CA VAL A 558 -21.54 21.52 -27.50
C VAL A 558 -22.06 22.84 -28.08
N TRP A 559 -23.01 23.49 -27.41
CA TRP A 559 -23.67 24.70 -27.91
C TRP A 559 -23.33 25.94 -27.05
N PRO A 560 -23.30 27.15 -27.64
CA PRO A 560 -22.97 28.39 -26.93
C PRO A 560 -24.03 28.79 -25.88
N GLN A 561 -23.72 29.81 -25.08
CA GLN A 561 -24.46 30.21 -23.85
C GLN A 561 -25.97 30.43 -24.00
N ASN A 562 -26.43 30.73 -25.21
CA ASN A 562 -27.85 30.90 -25.58
C ASN A 562 -28.23 30.06 -26.81
N GLY A 563 -27.35 29.16 -27.23
CA GLY A 563 -27.42 28.46 -28.50
C GLY A 563 -28.55 27.45 -28.51
N PHE A 564 -29.60 27.79 -29.22
CA PHE A 564 -30.52 26.80 -29.77
C PHE A 564 -29.69 25.90 -30.69
N PRO A 565 -29.84 24.57 -30.59
CA PRO A 565 -29.30 23.67 -31.60
C PRO A 565 -29.81 24.16 -32.96
N PRO A 566 -28.95 24.18 -34.00
CA PRO A 566 -29.39 24.46 -35.36
C PRO A 566 -30.65 23.64 -35.69
N ASN A 567 -31.55 24.19 -36.50
CA ASN A 567 -32.83 23.53 -36.80
C ASN A 567 -32.64 22.10 -37.35
N SER A 568 -31.56 21.85 -38.08
CA SER A 568 -31.16 20.53 -38.60
C SER A 568 -30.76 19.52 -37.51
N ASP A 569 -30.32 20.01 -36.35
CA ASP A 569 -29.67 19.23 -35.30
C ASP A 569 -30.64 18.88 -34.16
N GLN A 570 -31.80 19.55 -34.09
CA GLN A 570 -32.75 19.42 -32.97
C GLN A 570 -33.31 18.00 -32.82
N SER A 571 -33.59 17.29 -33.91
CA SER A 571 -34.06 15.90 -33.85
C SER A 571 -33.01 14.97 -33.22
N ARG A 572 -31.74 15.21 -33.53
CA ARG A 572 -30.61 14.38 -33.13
C ARG A 572 -30.28 14.47 -31.65
N VAL A 573 -30.77 15.50 -30.96
CA VAL A 573 -30.65 15.61 -29.50
C VAL A 573 -31.29 14.40 -28.81
N THR A 574 -32.41 13.91 -29.34
CA THR A 574 -33.15 12.77 -28.79
C THR A 574 -32.53 11.41 -29.10
N GLU A 575 -31.54 11.32 -29.99
CA GLU A 575 -30.82 10.06 -30.26
C GLU A 575 -30.12 9.52 -29.01
N VAL A 576 -29.61 10.41 -28.16
CA VAL A 576 -28.81 10.06 -26.98
C VAL A 576 -29.38 10.63 -25.69
N CYS A 577 -30.47 11.41 -25.73
CA CYS A 577 -31.11 11.95 -24.54
C CYS A 577 -32.60 11.62 -24.52
N PRO A 578 -33.10 10.97 -23.47
CA PRO A 578 -34.51 10.63 -23.39
C PRO A 578 -35.36 11.91 -23.31
N PRO A 579 -36.46 12.01 -24.08
CA PRO A 579 -37.23 13.25 -24.13
C PRO A 579 -37.79 13.74 -22.79
N ARG A 580 -38.04 12.83 -21.85
CA ARG A 580 -38.50 13.18 -20.50
C ARG A 580 -37.48 14.04 -19.75
N LEU A 581 -36.20 13.69 -19.85
CA LEU A 581 -35.12 14.40 -19.17
C LEU A 581 -34.94 15.83 -19.72
N ILE A 582 -35.15 16.01 -21.03
CA ILE A 582 -35.11 17.32 -21.69
C ILE A 582 -36.17 18.26 -21.10
N VAL A 583 -37.38 17.75 -20.85
CA VAL A 583 -38.49 18.50 -20.27
C VAL A 583 -38.28 18.78 -18.78
N GLU A 584 -37.78 17.80 -18.03
CA GLU A 584 -37.46 17.96 -16.60
C GLU A 584 -36.41 19.06 -16.37
N GLU A 585 -35.42 19.17 -17.25
CA GLU A 585 -34.38 20.20 -17.23
C GLU A 585 -34.79 21.50 -17.96
N ALA A 586 -36.05 21.61 -18.34
CA ALA A 586 -36.65 22.79 -18.96
C ALA A 586 -35.98 23.26 -20.27
N MET A 587 -35.42 22.32 -21.03
CA MET A 587 -34.70 22.56 -22.29
C MET A 587 -35.60 22.37 -23.53
N GLU A 588 -36.84 21.94 -23.37
CA GLU A 588 -37.79 21.64 -24.44
C GLU A 588 -38.14 22.85 -25.32
N ILE A 589 -38.03 24.07 -24.78
CA ILE A 589 -38.18 25.32 -25.55
C ILE A 589 -37.12 25.42 -26.66
N ARG A 590 -35.97 24.79 -26.47
CA ARG A 590 -34.87 24.83 -27.44
C ARG A 590 -35.10 23.93 -28.66
N LEU A 591 -36.10 23.03 -28.59
CA LEU A 591 -36.47 22.07 -29.65
C LEU A 591 -37.84 22.37 -30.27
N THR A 592 -38.41 23.55 -30.00
CA THR A 592 -39.74 23.94 -30.50
C THR A 592 -39.83 23.96 -32.04
N HIS A 593 -38.74 24.26 -32.73
CA HIS A 593 -38.76 24.26 -34.20
C HIS A 593 -38.95 22.84 -34.73
N TRP A 594 -38.23 21.84 -34.18
CA TRP A 594 -38.42 20.44 -34.55
C TRP A 594 -39.83 19.93 -34.26
N LEU A 595 -40.45 20.36 -33.15
CA LEU A 595 -41.84 20.02 -32.83
C LEU A 595 -42.83 20.48 -33.91
N ARG A 596 -42.56 21.61 -34.57
CA ARG A 596 -43.48 22.24 -35.55
C ARG A 596 -43.12 21.94 -37.01
N HIS A 597 -41.83 21.79 -37.29
CA HIS A 597 -41.25 21.61 -38.61
C HIS A 597 -40.25 20.45 -38.64
N PRO A 598 -40.67 19.22 -38.30
CA PRO A 598 -39.80 18.06 -38.36
C PRO A 598 -39.44 17.73 -39.81
N SER A 599 -38.19 17.32 -40.04
CA SER A 599 -37.76 16.77 -41.33
C SER A 599 -38.40 15.40 -41.61
N ALA A 600 -38.59 14.60 -40.56
CA ALA A 600 -39.32 13.34 -40.59
C ALA A 600 -40.08 13.18 -39.25
N PRO A 601 -41.38 12.85 -39.26
CA PRO A 601 -42.15 12.57 -38.06
C PRO A 601 -42.01 11.10 -37.70
N ASP A 602 -41.03 10.80 -36.85
CA ASP A 602 -40.67 9.47 -36.36
C ASP A 602 -41.17 9.23 -34.93
N GLN A 603 -40.89 8.02 -34.41
CA GLN A 603 -41.22 7.65 -33.04
C GLN A 603 -40.56 8.59 -32.02
N SER A 604 -39.34 9.05 -32.29
CA SER A 604 -38.60 9.99 -31.43
C SER A 604 -39.34 11.33 -31.26
N LEU A 605 -39.90 11.87 -32.34
CA LEU A 605 -40.75 13.07 -32.29
C LEU A 605 -42.01 12.84 -31.45
N VAL A 606 -42.65 11.67 -31.58
CA VAL A 606 -43.85 11.32 -30.81
C VAL A 606 -43.53 11.22 -29.33
N ASP A 607 -42.44 10.57 -28.96
CA ASP A 607 -42.02 10.45 -27.56
C ASP A 607 -41.64 11.81 -26.97
N PHE A 608 -41.03 12.70 -27.77
CA PHE A 608 -40.80 14.09 -27.39
C PHE A 608 -42.07 14.92 -27.24
N ALA A 609 -43.01 14.79 -28.17
CA ALA A 609 -44.31 15.42 -28.06
C ALA A 609 -45.08 14.93 -26.82
N ARG A 610 -45.01 13.63 -26.51
CA ARG A 610 -45.64 13.03 -25.32
C ARG A 610 -45.06 13.58 -24.03
N ALA A 611 -43.73 13.69 -23.93
CA ALA A 611 -43.07 14.30 -22.78
C ALA A 611 -43.44 15.79 -22.63
N SER A 612 -43.52 16.51 -23.75
CA SER A 612 -43.69 17.97 -23.75
C SER A 612 -45.15 18.44 -23.75
N ALA A 613 -46.13 17.54 -23.96
CA ALA A 613 -47.56 17.87 -24.06
C ALA A 613 -48.15 18.56 -22.81
N ARG A 614 -47.48 18.40 -21.66
CA ARG A 614 -47.85 19.00 -20.38
C ARG A 614 -46.85 20.04 -19.88
N SER A 615 -45.86 20.43 -20.70
CA SER A 615 -44.87 21.42 -20.28
C SER A 615 -45.56 22.75 -19.96
N PRO A 616 -45.31 23.35 -18.77
CA PRO A 616 -45.84 24.66 -18.42
C PRO A 616 -45.15 25.80 -19.20
N ARG A 617 -44.00 25.53 -19.83
CA ARG A 617 -43.20 26.53 -20.55
C ARG A 617 -43.66 26.75 -21.98
N TYR A 618 -44.35 25.78 -22.56
CA TYR A 618 -44.91 25.90 -23.90
C TYR A 618 -46.13 26.83 -23.93
N ASN A 619 -46.15 27.67 -24.95
CA ASN A 619 -47.33 28.48 -25.22
C ASN A 619 -48.51 27.58 -25.65
N ARG A 620 -49.71 28.16 -25.74
CA ARG A 620 -50.93 27.41 -26.07
C ARG A 620 -50.82 26.66 -27.41
N SER A 621 -50.13 27.24 -28.39
CA SER A 621 -49.99 26.66 -29.73
C SER A 621 -49.02 25.48 -29.76
N GLU A 622 -47.90 25.58 -29.05
CA GLU A 622 -46.91 24.52 -28.90
C GLU A 622 -47.46 23.32 -28.14
N ARG A 623 -48.19 23.56 -27.05
CA ARG A 623 -48.90 22.50 -26.32
C ARG A 623 -49.94 21.81 -27.19
N ALA A 624 -50.73 22.58 -27.94
CA ALA A 624 -51.71 22.03 -28.87
C ALA A 624 -51.03 21.18 -29.96
N THR A 625 -49.88 21.61 -30.47
CA THR A 625 -49.10 20.84 -31.46
C THR A 625 -48.63 19.50 -30.89
N ALA A 626 -48.01 19.51 -29.70
CA ALA A 626 -47.57 18.28 -29.03
C ALA A 626 -48.75 17.33 -28.74
N GLN A 627 -49.86 17.86 -28.23
CA GLN A 627 -51.07 17.06 -27.97
C GLN A 627 -51.68 16.50 -29.24
N LEU A 628 -51.66 17.27 -30.35
CA LEU A 628 -52.15 16.82 -31.65
C LEU A 628 -51.32 15.66 -32.20
N ILE A 629 -49.99 15.74 -32.12
CA ILE A 629 -49.08 14.65 -32.53
C ILE A 629 -49.41 13.38 -31.75
N VAL A 630 -49.48 13.46 -30.42
CA VAL A 630 -49.73 12.30 -29.55
C VAL A 630 -51.11 11.70 -29.81
N LEU A 631 -52.15 12.55 -29.87
CA LEU A 631 -53.53 12.11 -30.08
C LEU A 631 -53.69 11.36 -31.41
N THR A 632 -53.10 11.89 -32.48
CA THR A 632 -53.24 11.31 -33.83
C THR A 632 -52.38 10.08 -34.04
N TRP A 633 -51.17 10.04 -33.47
CA TRP A 633 -50.34 8.83 -33.44
C TRP A 633 -50.98 7.70 -32.65
N ASP A 634 -51.44 7.98 -31.42
CA ASP A 634 -52.07 6.97 -30.55
C ASP A 634 -53.36 6.44 -31.16
N PHE A 635 -54.10 7.29 -31.89
CA PHE A 635 -55.26 6.85 -32.65
C PHE A 635 -54.90 5.91 -33.80
N ALA A 636 -53.85 6.22 -34.58
CA ALA A 636 -53.37 5.34 -35.65
C ALA A 636 -52.93 3.94 -35.16
N HIS A 637 -52.44 3.86 -33.91
CA HIS A 637 -51.97 2.63 -33.27
C HIS A 637 -53.00 1.99 -32.32
N ARG A 638 -54.27 2.43 -32.35
CA ARG A 638 -55.39 1.91 -31.54
C ARG A 638 -55.24 2.07 -30.01
N ASN A 639 -54.43 3.03 -29.58
CA ASN A 639 -54.28 3.40 -28.18
C ASN A 639 -55.27 4.49 -27.75
N GLU A 640 -56.09 5.00 -28.68
CA GLU A 640 -57.09 6.05 -28.44
C GLU A 640 -58.43 5.72 -29.10
N SER A 641 -59.51 6.22 -28.51
CA SER A 641 -60.88 6.03 -28.98
C SER A 641 -61.27 7.10 -30.01
N VAL A 642 -62.05 6.72 -31.02
CA VAL A 642 -62.56 7.66 -32.04
C VAL A 642 -63.35 8.81 -31.41
N GLN A 643 -64.10 8.55 -30.34
CA GLN A 643 -64.89 9.58 -29.65
C GLN A 643 -63.99 10.69 -29.11
N ARG A 644 -62.97 10.33 -28.35
CA ARG A 644 -62.06 11.29 -27.73
C ARG A 644 -61.26 12.07 -28.76
N VAL A 645 -60.82 11.42 -29.85
CA VAL A 645 -60.13 12.09 -30.96
C VAL A 645 -61.07 13.11 -31.61
N MET A 646 -62.31 12.74 -31.95
CA MET A 646 -63.25 13.66 -32.60
C MET A 646 -63.70 14.83 -31.68
N GLU A 647 -63.70 14.64 -30.37
CA GLU A 647 -63.98 15.71 -29.39
C GLU A 647 -62.86 16.76 -29.33
N HIS A 648 -61.60 16.33 -29.37
CA HIS A 648 -60.45 17.22 -29.10
C HIS A 648 -59.79 17.74 -30.39
N LEU A 649 -59.84 16.99 -31.48
CA LEU A 649 -59.11 17.26 -32.72
C LEU A 649 -59.39 18.65 -33.32
N PRO A 650 -60.65 19.11 -33.50
CA PRO A 650 -60.90 20.43 -34.11
C PRO A 650 -60.34 21.58 -33.26
N THR A 651 -60.40 21.44 -31.93
CA THR A 651 -59.89 22.42 -30.98
C THR A 651 -58.37 22.49 -31.02
N LEU A 652 -57.70 21.33 -31.09
CA LEU A 652 -56.24 21.24 -31.14
C LEU A 652 -55.69 21.76 -32.47
N GLU A 653 -56.27 21.37 -33.61
CA GLU A 653 -55.87 21.89 -34.92
C GLU A 653 -55.99 23.42 -35.00
N HIS A 654 -57.09 23.97 -34.47
CA HIS A 654 -57.29 25.42 -34.47
C HIS A 654 -56.25 26.16 -33.60
N GLN A 655 -55.75 25.53 -32.54
CA GLN A 655 -54.78 26.10 -31.62
C GLN A 655 -53.32 25.91 -32.07
N ALA A 656 -53.00 24.81 -32.75
CA ALA A 656 -51.66 24.44 -33.19
C ALA A 656 -51.07 25.30 -34.33
N ARG A 657 -51.87 26.22 -34.91
CA ARG A 657 -51.57 27.13 -36.05
C ARG A 657 -50.08 27.24 -36.47
N GLY A 658 -49.83 27.03 -37.77
CA GLY A 658 -48.50 27.18 -38.37
C GLY A 658 -47.64 25.92 -38.23
N LEU A 659 -48.24 24.76 -38.54
CA LEU A 659 -47.55 23.48 -38.67
C LEU A 659 -46.80 23.43 -40.01
N GLY A 660 -45.62 22.82 -40.02
CA GLY A 660 -44.92 22.52 -41.27
C GLY A 660 -45.71 21.54 -42.13
N SER A 661 -45.57 21.63 -43.46
CA SER A 661 -46.27 20.76 -44.40
C SER A 661 -46.01 19.28 -44.16
N VAL A 662 -44.78 18.91 -43.77
CA VAL A 662 -44.38 17.53 -43.45
C VAL A 662 -45.15 16.98 -42.25
N LEU A 663 -45.26 17.77 -41.18
CA LEU A 663 -45.97 17.38 -39.97
C LEU A 663 -47.49 17.32 -40.21
N GLN A 664 -48.03 18.29 -40.94
CA GLN A 664 -49.43 18.28 -41.33
C GLN A 664 -49.78 17.03 -42.15
N ASP A 665 -48.96 16.69 -43.14
CA ASP A 665 -49.14 15.49 -43.97
C ASP A 665 -49.09 14.20 -43.13
N ALA A 666 -48.21 14.13 -42.14
CA ALA A 666 -48.13 12.98 -41.23
C ALA A 666 -49.31 12.88 -40.27
N ILE A 667 -49.77 14.00 -39.70
CA ILE A 667 -50.98 14.05 -38.88
C ILE A 667 -52.18 13.55 -39.68
N ASP A 668 -52.34 14.05 -40.92
CA ASP A 668 -53.42 13.61 -41.80
C ASP A 668 -53.31 12.12 -42.14
N ARG A 669 -52.09 11.60 -42.32
CA ARG A 669 -51.82 10.18 -42.57
C ARG A 669 -52.13 9.29 -41.37
N TRP A 670 -51.75 9.70 -40.16
CA TRP A 670 -52.05 8.96 -38.93
C TRP A 670 -53.55 8.95 -38.64
N LEU A 671 -54.22 10.09 -38.81
CA LEU A 671 -55.68 10.18 -38.74
C LEU A 671 -56.35 9.26 -39.76
N ALA A 672 -55.93 9.33 -41.03
CA ALA A 672 -56.43 8.46 -42.09
C ALA A 672 -56.26 6.97 -41.76
N SER A 673 -55.08 6.58 -41.26
CA SER A 673 -54.80 5.20 -40.84
C SER A 673 -55.69 4.74 -39.69
N GLY A 674 -55.84 5.55 -38.64
CA GLY A 674 -56.73 5.24 -37.53
C GLY A 674 -58.18 5.09 -37.99
N LEU A 675 -58.65 5.94 -38.92
CA LEU A 675 -60.00 5.87 -39.47
C LEU A 675 -60.22 4.67 -40.39
N ALA A 676 -59.24 4.30 -41.20
CA ALA A 676 -59.32 3.13 -42.08
C ALA A 676 -59.42 1.81 -41.28
N GLN A 677 -58.91 1.81 -40.05
CA GLN A 677 -58.94 0.65 -39.15
C GLN A 677 -60.26 0.49 -38.36
N LEU A 678 -61.13 1.51 -38.36
CA LEU A 678 -62.42 1.46 -37.66
C LEU A 678 -63.43 0.56 -38.37
N GLY A 679 -64.36 -0.01 -37.59
CA GLY A 679 -65.50 -0.72 -38.17
C GLY A 679 -66.45 0.24 -38.90
N PRO A 680 -67.20 -0.22 -39.93
CA PRO A 680 -68.13 0.63 -40.67
C PRO A 680 -69.24 1.23 -39.78
N GLU A 681 -69.69 0.51 -38.76
CA GLU A 681 -70.66 1.00 -37.77
C GLU A 681 -70.09 2.12 -36.90
N GLU A 682 -68.81 2.05 -36.52
CA GLU A 682 -68.14 3.08 -35.72
C GLU A 682 -67.87 4.34 -36.55
N LEU A 683 -67.47 4.17 -37.81
CA LEU A 683 -67.35 5.28 -38.78
C LEU A 683 -68.68 6.00 -38.98
N ARG A 684 -69.79 5.24 -39.09
CA ARG A 684 -71.14 5.78 -39.26
C ARG A 684 -71.65 6.53 -38.03
N ARG A 685 -71.40 5.99 -36.83
CA ARG A 685 -71.89 6.57 -35.56
C ARG A 685 -71.03 7.73 -35.05
N SER A 686 -69.76 7.79 -35.46
CA SER A 686 -68.86 8.86 -35.10
C SER A 686 -68.97 10.07 -36.05
N ARG A 687 -68.45 11.22 -35.63
CA ARG A 687 -68.31 12.41 -36.49
C ARG A 687 -67.15 12.31 -37.48
N ALA A 688 -66.45 11.17 -37.52
CA ALA A 688 -65.21 11.02 -38.25
C ALA A 688 -65.38 11.03 -39.77
N LEU A 689 -66.45 10.42 -40.27
CA LEU A 689 -66.76 10.43 -41.70
C LEU A 689 -67.03 11.85 -42.21
N ARG A 690 -67.81 12.64 -41.45
CA ARG A 690 -68.06 14.05 -41.75
C ARG A 690 -66.75 14.83 -41.77
N TYR A 691 -65.91 14.63 -40.77
CA TYR A 691 -64.61 15.29 -40.65
C TYR A 691 -63.63 14.94 -41.78
N LEU A 692 -63.64 13.69 -42.27
CA LEU A 692 -62.92 13.28 -43.48
C LEU A 692 -63.49 13.97 -44.72
N ALA A 693 -64.80 13.91 -44.92
CA ALA A 693 -65.48 14.44 -46.10
C ALA A 693 -65.33 15.96 -46.26
N THR A 694 -65.25 16.70 -45.16
CA THR A 694 -64.98 18.15 -45.13
C THR A 694 -63.49 18.51 -45.19
N GLY A 695 -62.60 17.51 -45.14
CA GLY A 695 -61.15 17.70 -45.15
C GLY A 695 -60.59 18.07 -46.53
N HIS A 696 -59.32 18.47 -46.56
CA HIS A 696 -58.60 18.73 -47.81
C HIS A 696 -58.21 17.45 -48.55
N VAL A 697 -57.93 17.59 -49.84
CA VAL A 697 -57.62 16.48 -50.77
C VAL A 697 -56.47 15.58 -50.28
N GLY A 698 -55.46 16.14 -49.60
CA GLY A 698 -54.35 15.38 -49.04
C GLY A 698 -54.78 14.32 -48.02
N ARG A 699 -55.72 14.67 -47.12
CA ARG A 699 -56.27 13.74 -46.12
C ARG A 699 -57.09 12.63 -46.76
N LEU A 700 -57.89 12.95 -47.78
CA LEU A 700 -58.66 11.97 -48.54
C LEU A 700 -57.77 10.96 -49.26
N ARG A 701 -56.69 11.44 -49.87
CA ARG A 701 -55.66 10.59 -50.50
C ARG A 701 -55.03 9.62 -49.50
N HIS A 702 -54.65 10.09 -48.31
CA HIS A 702 -54.09 9.23 -47.27
C HIS A 702 -55.11 8.22 -46.74
N TYR A 703 -56.38 8.60 -46.62
CA TYR A 703 -57.45 7.67 -46.23
C TYR A 703 -57.60 6.54 -47.26
N ARG A 704 -57.63 6.87 -48.56
CA ARG A 704 -57.67 5.86 -49.61
C ARG A 704 -56.48 4.89 -49.54
N ALA A 705 -55.27 5.43 -49.40
CA ALA A 705 -54.06 4.61 -49.26
C ALA A 705 -54.13 3.71 -48.02
N ALA A 706 -54.54 4.26 -46.87
CA ALA A 706 -54.65 3.50 -45.63
C ALA A 706 -55.73 2.40 -45.67
N VAL A 707 -56.84 2.63 -46.37
CA VAL A 707 -57.86 1.61 -46.62
C VAL A 707 -57.27 0.47 -47.46
N ALA A 708 -56.48 0.78 -48.50
CA ALA A 708 -55.82 -0.27 -49.28
C ALA A 708 -54.82 -1.10 -48.45
N ASP A 709 -54.13 -0.47 -47.49
CA ASP A 709 -53.10 -1.11 -46.65
C ASP A 709 -53.65 -1.83 -45.40
N ALA A 710 -54.92 -1.61 -45.01
CA ALA A 710 -55.45 -2.13 -43.74
C ALA A 710 -55.72 -3.65 -43.77
N GLN A 711 -54.68 -4.44 -43.47
CA GLN A 711 -54.65 -5.91 -43.50
C GLN A 711 -55.58 -6.64 -42.52
N GLY A 712 -56.37 -5.96 -41.68
CA GLY A 712 -57.27 -6.62 -40.71
C GLY A 712 -58.74 -6.17 -40.76
N ALA A 713 -59.00 -4.91 -41.11
CA ALA A 713 -60.37 -4.40 -41.26
C ALA A 713 -60.96 -4.71 -42.66
N LEU A 714 -60.09 -5.04 -43.61
CA LEU A 714 -60.41 -5.20 -45.02
C LEU A 714 -59.75 -6.47 -45.60
N GLU A 715 -59.51 -7.49 -44.75
CA GLU A 715 -59.12 -8.80 -45.27
C GLU A 715 -60.19 -9.29 -46.27
N PRO A 716 -59.78 -9.89 -47.40
CA PRO A 716 -60.73 -10.41 -48.40
C PRO A 716 -61.79 -11.34 -47.78
N ALA A 717 -61.41 -12.14 -46.78
CA ALA A 717 -62.31 -13.04 -46.06
C ALA A 717 -63.35 -12.28 -45.19
N ALA A 718 -62.94 -11.22 -44.49
CA ALA A 718 -63.84 -10.39 -43.69
C ALA A 718 -64.74 -9.48 -44.56
N LEU A 719 -64.25 -9.08 -45.73
CA LEU A 719 -65.02 -8.33 -46.73
C LEU A 719 -66.03 -9.20 -47.48
N CYS A 720 -65.90 -10.52 -47.46
CA CYS A 720 -66.93 -11.43 -47.97
C CYS A 720 -68.16 -11.53 -47.04
N GLU A 721 -68.20 -10.85 -45.90
CA GLU A 721 -69.38 -10.78 -45.04
C GLU A 721 -70.42 -9.78 -45.62
N PRO A 722 -71.61 -10.22 -46.05
CA PRO A 722 -72.60 -9.34 -46.70
C PRO A 722 -73.03 -8.14 -45.85
N ARG A 723 -73.10 -8.31 -44.52
CA ARG A 723 -73.45 -7.23 -43.59
C ARG A 723 -72.41 -6.11 -43.58
N ARG A 724 -71.12 -6.47 -43.68
CA ARG A 724 -70.00 -5.52 -43.67
C ARG A 724 -69.94 -4.72 -44.97
N VAL A 725 -70.19 -5.38 -46.10
CA VAL A 725 -70.29 -4.75 -47.43
C VAL A 725 -71.44 -3.76 -47.49
N ALA A 726 -72.62 -4.15 -47.00
CA ALA A 726 -73.76 -3.25 -46.89
C ALA A 726 -73.42 -2.00 -46.05
N ALA A 727 -72.74 -2.18 -44.91
CA ALA A 727 -72.38 -1.09 -44.02
C ALA A 727 -71.33 -0.15 -44.64
N LEU A 728 -70.29 -0.67 -45.32
CA LEU A 728 -69.29 0.15 -46.03
C LEU A 728 -69.89 0.91 -47.21
N PHE A 729 -70.79 0.27 -47.98
CA PHE A 729 -71.51 0.92 -49.06
C PHE A 729 -72.30 2.12 -48.57
N VAL A 730 -73.04 1.93 -47.47
CA VAL A 730 -73.82 3.01 -46.85
C VAL A 730 -72.89 4.11 -46.34
N VAL A 731 -71.79 3.77 -45.66
CA VAL A 731 -70.83 4.75 -45.13
C VAL A 731 -70.25 5.62 -46.24
N TRP A 732 -69.70 5.05 -47.31
CA TRP A 732 -69.03 5.84 -48.35
C TRP A 732 -70.01 6.59 -49.27
N ARG A 733 -71.22 6.06 -49.47
CA ARG A 733 -72.24 6.68 -50.34
C ARG A 733 -73.14 7.67 -49.60
N SER A 734 -73.07 7.73 -48.26
CA SER A 734 -73.87 8.69 -47.47
C SER A 734 -73.41 10.12 -47.75
N ASP A 735 -74.34 10.99 -48.14
CA ASP A 735 -74.06 12.40 -48.34
C ASP A 735 -73.68 13.05 -47.00
N GLN A 736 -72.53 13.73 -46.98
CA GLN A 736 -72.06 14.41 -45.77
C GLN A 736 -72.27 15.92 -45.95
N GLU A 737 -72.93 16.54 -44.96
CA GLU A 737 -73.11 17.99 -44.94
C GLU A 737 -71.75 18.70 -45.00
N GLY A 738 -71.54 19.51 -46.04
CA GLY A 738 -70.29 20.22 -46.26
C GLY A 738 -69.18 19.41 -46.94
N ALA A 739 -69.49 18.21 -47.46
CA ALA A 739 -68.53 17.40 -48.20
C ALA A 739 -67.89 18.17 -49.36
N THR A 740 -66.57 18.07 -49.47
CA THR A 740 -65.84 18.59 -50.64
C THR A 740 -66.13 17.71 -51.87
N GLY A 741 -65.99 18.28 -53.08
CA GLY A 741 -66.13 17.50 -54.32
C GLY A 741 -65.20 16.27 -54.35
N GLY A 742 -63.99 16.40 -53.76
CA GLY A 742 -63.02 15.31 -53.67
C GLY A 742 -63.46 14.13 -52.80
N TRP A 743 -64.40 14.29 -51.86
CA TRP A 743 -64.95 13.16 -51.10
C TRP A 743 -65.77 12.24 -52.01
N ARG A 744 -66.58 12.80 -52.92
CA ARG A 744 -67.40 11.98 -53.83
C ARG A 744 -66.52 11.13 -54.75
N ASP A 745 -65.46 11.73 -55.29
CA ASP A 745 -64.51 11.01 -56.15
C ASP A 745 -63.78 9.92 -55.35
N THR A 746 -63.28 10.24 -54.16
CA THR A 746 -62.60 9.27 -53.29
C THR A 746 -63.53 8.14 -52.85
N ALA A 747 -64.79 8.43 -52.54
CA ALA A 747 -65.79 7.44 -52.15
C ALA A 747 -66.17 6.51 -53.32
N GLU A 748 -66.31 7.05 -54.54
CA GLU A 748 -66.57 6.23 -55.72
C GLU A 748 -65.37 5.32 -56.02
N ASP A 749 -64.15 5.84 -55.92
CA ASP A 749 -62.91 5.06 -56.06
C ASP A 749 -62.82 3.94 -55.01
N LEU A 750 -63.12 4.24 -53.74
CA LEU A 750 -63.13 3.24 -52.66
C LEU A 750 -64.18 2.15 -52.88
N LEU A 751 -65.37 2.54 -53.33
CA LEU A 751 -66.43 1.60 -53.69
C LEU A 751 -65.97 0.67 -54.83
N HIS A 752 -65.32 1.21 -55.85
CA HIS A 752 -64.80 0.45 -56.98
C HIS A 752 -63.65 -0.49 -56.56
N ASP A 753 -62.62 0.05 -55.90
CA ASP A 753 -61.40 -0.67 -55.56
C ASP A 753 -61.64 -1.74 -54.49
N VAL A 754 -62.46 -1.45 -53.48
CA VAL A 754 -62.65 -2.32 -52.30
C VAL A 754 -63.90 -3.19 -52.41
N ILE A 755 -65.08 -2.61 -52.68
CA ILE A 755 -66.31 -3.42 -52.79
C ILE A 755 -66.35 -4.11 -54.14
N GLY A 756 -66.01 -3.41 -55.23
CA GLY A 756 -66.01 -3.95 -56.59
C GLY A 756 -65.12 -5.18 -56.76
N SER A 757 -63.97 -5.22 -56.09
CA SER A 757 -63.05 -6.36 -56.14
C SER A 757 -63.56 -7.62 -55.40
N VAL A 758 -64.45 -7.45 -54.41
CA VAL A 758 -65.01 -8.55 -53.60
C VAL A 758 -66.38 -9.02 -54.12
N LEU A 759 -67.09 -8.21 -54.91
CA LEU A 759 -68.38 -8.57 -55.52
C LEU A 759 -68.39 -9.94 -56.23
N PRO A 760 -67.36 -10.34 -57.01
CA PRO A 760 -67.34 -11.67 -57.63
C PRO A 760 -67.29 -12.82 -56.63
N GLN A 761 -66.69 -12.60 -55.46
CA GLN A 761 -66.48 -13.62 -54.43
C GLN A 761 -67.73 -13.85 -53.57
N LEU A 762 -68.59 -12.83 -53.41
CA LEU A 762 -69.86 -12.92 -52.67
C LEU A 762 -70.91 -13.82 -53.35
N GLY A 763 -70.85 -13.95 -54.68
CA GLY A 763 -71.86 -14.65 -55.48
C GLY A 763 -73.27 -14.02 -55.41
N GLU A 764 -74.26 -14.69 -56.01
CA GLU A 764 -75.65 -14.19 -56.03
C GLU A 764 -76.29 -14.20 -54.64
N ARG A 765 -76.08 -15.27 -53.87
CA ARG A 765 -76.62 -15.43 -52.51
C ARG A 765 -76.09 -14.38 -51.53
N GLY A 766 -74.79 -14.10 -51.55
CA GLY A 766 -74.20 -13.05 -50.72
C GLY A 766 -74.74 -11.66 -51.09
N ASN A 767 -74.97 -11.40 -52.37
CA ASN A 767 -75.58 -10.14 -52.82
C ASN A 767 -77.06 -10.01 -52.37
N ASP A 768 -77.83 -11.10 -52.37
CA ASP A 768 -79.20 -11.06 -51.85
C ASP A 768 -79.23 -10.78 -50.34
N GLU A 769 -78.24 -11.31 -49.61
CA GLU A 769 -78.05 -10.98 -48.19
C GLU A 769 -77.65 -9.51 -47.98
N VAL A 770 -76.79 -8.92 -48.83
CA VAL A 770 -76.50 -7.47 -48.81
C VAL A 770 -77.79 -6.66 -49.00
N LEU A 771 -78.61 -7.00 -49.99
CA LEU A 771 -79.89 -6.33 -50.26
C LEU A 771 -80.86 -6.46 -49.09
N ALA A 772 -80.92 -7.64 -48.44
CA ALA A 772 -81.72 -7.86 -47.25
C ALA A 772 -81.26 -6.99 -46.07
N PHE A 773 -79.94 -6.85 -45.85
CA PHE A 773 -79.38 -5.97 -44.82
C PHE A 773 -79.68 -4.49 -45.12
N LEU A 774 -79.48 -4.02 -46.35
CA LEU A 774 -79.79 -2.64 -46.74
C LEU A 774 -81.28 -2.32 -46.55
N LYS A 775 -82.16 -3.23 -46.96
CA LYS A 775 -83.61 -3.07 -46.81
C LYS A 775 -84.05 -3.00 -45.34
N ARG A 776 -83.49 -3.88 -44.50
CA ARG A 776 -83.87 -4.00 -43.09
C ARG A 776 -83.29 -2.88 -42.22
N ASP A 777 -82.01 -2.55 -42.40
CA ASP A 777 -81.27 -1.72 -41.45
C ASP A 777 -81.15 -0.24 -41.90
N VAL A 778 -81.51 0.09 -43.15
CA VAL A 778 -81.38 1.46 -43.69
C VAL A 778 -82.58 1.95 -44.51
N GLY A 779 -83.16 1.12 -45.38
CA GLY A 779 -84.40 1.42 -46.13
C GLY A 779 -84.36 1.12 -47.64
N GLU A 780 -85.51 1.19 -48.31
CA GLU A 780 -85.64 0.80 -49.74
C GLU A 780 -84.87 1.69 -50.72
N ASP A 781 -84.61 2.95 -50.39
CA ASP A 781 -83.85 3.85 -51.29
C ASP A 781 -82.38 3.41 -51.43
N TRP A 782 -81.81 2.79 -50.39
CA TRP A 782 -80.44 2.24 -50.41
C TRP A 782 -80.32 0.97 -51.27
N VAL A 783 -81.39 0.17 -51.32
CA VAL A 783 -81.50 -0.98 -52.23
C VAL A 783 -81.46 -0.51 -53.70
N ARG A 784 -82.16 0.61 -54.00
CA ARG A 784 -82.13 1.22 -55.35
C ARG A 784 -80.74 1.75 -55.68
N ALA A 785 -80.10 2.48 -54.76
CA ALA A 785 -78.75 3.02 -54.95
C ALA A 785 -77.69 1.93 -55.15
N TRP A 786 -77.75 0.83 -54.39
CA TRP A 786 -76.88 -0.35 -54.58
C TRP A 786 -77.06 -0.97 -55.97
N THR A 787 -78.32 -1.19 -56.36
CA THR A 787 -78.64 -1.81 -57.65
C THR A 787 -78.18 -0.94 -58.82
N GLU A 788 -78.36 0.37 -58.71
CA GLU A 788 -77.92 1.34 -59.73
C GLU A 788 -76.39 1.39 -59.84
N TRP A 789 -75.68 1.49 -58.71
CA TRP A 789 -74.21 1.49 -58.69
C TRP A 789 -73.65 0.19 -59.28
N ARG A 790 -74.19 -0.98 -58.91
CA ARG A 790 -73.77 -2.29 -59.46
C ARG A 790 -74.01 -2.40 -60.96
N ARG A 791 -75.04 -1.76 -61.51
CA ARG A 791 -75.26 -1.70 -62.97
C ARG A 791 -74.21 -0.87 -63.69
N ARG A 792 -73.64 0.16 -63.04
CA ARG A 792 -72.58 1.00 -63.62
C ARG A 792 -71.20 0.33 -63.58
N LEU A 793 -71.00 -0.64 -62.71
CA LEU A 793 -69.78 -1.45 -62.61
C LEU A 793 -69.68 -2.57 -63.65
N ARG A 794 -70.81 -2.99 -64.22
CA ARG A 794 -70.91 -3.96 -65.30
C ARG A 794 -70.82 -3.24 -66.64
#